data_AF-A0A5K7X574-F1
#
_entry.id   AF-A0A5K7X574-F1
#
_cell.length_a   1.000
_cell.length_b   1.000
_cell.length_c   1.000
_cell.angle_alpha   90.00
_cell.angle_beta   90.00
_cell.angle_gamma   90.00
#
_symmetry.space_group_name_H-M   'P 1'
#
loop_
_entity.id
_entity.type
_entity.pdbx_description
1 polymer ?
#
loop_
_entity_poly.entity_id
_entity_poly.type
_entity_poly.pdbx_seq_one_letter_code
_entity_poly.pdbx_strand_id
1 'polypeptide(L)'
;MSSRSLLAALALVFALCSAAARPAQAETRTWTDSTGKHKIEAEFVEIFEGKVKLKLPDGKMVSLSLAKLSREDQLHLKQVLKERREGAAGGGGGASGPASAMRANAKAAPFKKGDRIVQEWGGEITLGTVVGIDPSSGWVQVVMDGAAPGAKPKMSPASSFKLYDAKMEAILPQAGWSWTPPAMKPAVAADYASVRRPAAVATAASVTPDPAPTSASVTGAKTVVLPLPMGYYDKRMALAITGGAQPRALALHRGGKEMNAVDSRIEVLDLVTGERLPTLSAAAKSGALWAAPSGKLLLTGEGFGAWNDSSHLHLWELGDKNLVHLLSFQPYGNAEAKKVKWVRWLDDQRFITRSEKDVFVIWNAADAKAIAEFTREWSGEPAVSPGGKQIAFATSKGIEIFSTTNGDHLATIPASDDWRDALAFSPGGERLAVVGERGIKIIDLTTGKPYSEFFVGGVRGGTWLDNRYLMANDGLVIDTQSMCVLWKYFGAELLGAPGGQRWALIAPATGQGKSETIAPVSLPHPAAIAATPTAAEALALKPGDAVAIDVTAVDSTIAAEARLAIEKQLNAAGFKAADSAPVKIVATNRPGEAQEMNYRTFGIGGQVEKFSVNTLYYELALVAGGEELWKYSNLHRPPSMVSLKEGESMQQIVAQEMALKAAHFDVPIPTNIVGRAGRESRGVSEITASGVK
;
A
#
# COMPACT_ATOMS: atom_id res chain seq x y z
N MET A 1 6.05 -70.79 -52.59
CA MET A 1 5.27 -71.01 -51.35
C MET A 1 5.01 -69.64 -50.74
N SER A 2 4.03 -68.91 -51.29
CA SER A 2 2.69 -68.66 -50.71
C SER A 2 2.74 -67.81 -49.42
N SER A 3 2.15 -66.62 -49.30
CA SER A 3 1.51 -65.69 -50.25
C SER A 3 1.52 -64.28 -49.63
N ARG A 4 1.63 -63.27 -50.50
CA ARG A 4 1.35 -61.83 -50.34
C ARG A 4 0.10 -61.50 -49.50
N SER A 5 0.05 -60.34 -48.82
CA SER A 5 -0.81 -59.17 -49.19
C SER A 5 -1.15 -58.19 -48.03
N LEU A 6 -0.92 -56.89 -48.31
CA LEU A 6 -1.71 -55.66 -48.07
C LEU A 6 -2.59 -55.42 -46.80
N LEU A 7 -2.30 -54.26 -46.16
CA LEU A 7 -3.14 -53.07 -45.91
C LEU A 7 -4.59 -53.17 -45.34
N ALA A 8 -4.77 -52.43 -44.24
CA ALA A 8 -5.85 -51.44 -43.93
C ALA A 8 -6.87 -51.72 -42.80
N ALA A 9 -6.90 -50.74 -41.88
CA ALA A 9 -8.04 -50.03 -41.26
C ALA A 9 -8.75 -50.53 -39.96
N LEU A 10 -8.72 -49.60 -38.97
CA LEU A 10 -9.71 -49.19 -37.95
C LEU A 10 -10.19 -50.16 -36.84
N ALA A 11 -9.91 -49.85 -35.56
CA ALA A 11 -10.86 -49.27 -34.58
C ALA A 11 -10.33 -49.28 -33.12
N LEU A 12 -10.81 -48.31 -32.33
CA LEU A 12 -10.57 -47.97 -30.91
C LEU A 12 -10.45 -49.13 -29.90
N VAL A 13 -9.67 -48.92 -28.82
CA VAL A 13 -10.13 -48.53 -27.46
C VAL A 13 -8.89 -48.40 -26.54
N PHE A 14 -8.69 -47.21 -25.97
CA PHE A 14 -7.73 -46.98 -24.87
C PHE A 14 -8.41 -47.33 -23.54
N ALA A 15 -7.92 -48.37 -22.86
CA ALA A 15 -8.18 -48.60 -21.45
C ALA A 15 -6.93 -48.21 -20.66
N LEU A 16 -7.00 -47.08 -19.95
CA LEU A 16 -5.98 -46.64 -18.99
C LEU A 16 -6.49 -46.93 -17.59
N CYS A 17 -5.71 -47.74 -16.87
CA CYS A 17 -5.94 -48.22 -15.51
C CYS A 17 -6.23 -47.09 -14.52
N SER A 18 -7.30 -47.26 -13.75
CA SER A 18 -7.62 -46.47 -12.56
C SER A 18 -6.74 -46.88 -11.37
N ALA A 19 -5.86 -45.97 -10.92
CA ALA A 19 -5.30 -46.03 -9.59
C ALA A 19 -6.29 -45.38 -8.61
N ALA A 20 -6.98 -46.19 -7.81
CA ALA A 20 -7.85 -45.69 -6.76
C ALA A 20 -7.03 -44.96 -5.68
N ALA A 21 -7.36 -43.69 -5.42
CA ALA A 21 -6.78 -42.89 -4.35
C ALA A 21 -7.12 -43.50 -2.99
N ARG A 22 -6.10 -43.80 -2.17
CA ARG A 22 -6.29 -44.15 -0.75
C ARG A 22 -6.78 -42.91 0.02
N PRO A 23 -7.74 -43.02 0.94
CA PRO A 23 -8.05 -41.93 1.85
C PRO A 23 -6.85 -41.67 2.77
N ALA A 24 -6.52 -40.40 3.00
CA ALA A 24 -5.47 -39.98 3.92
C ALA A 24 -5.78 -40.52 5.32
N GLN A 25 -4.96 -41.47 5.78
CA GLN A 25 -5.11 -42.12 7.07
C GLN A 25 -4.79 -41.12 8.18
N ALA A 26 -5.59 -41.16 9.24
CA ALA A 26 -5.38 -40.41 10.46
C ALA A 26 -4.04 -40.80 11.12
N GLU A 27 -3.00 -39.99 10.92
CA GLU A 27 -1.69 -40.21 11.54
C GLU A 27 -1.62 -39.54 12.92
N THR A 28 -1.35 -40.35 13.95
CA THR A 28 -0.99 -39.87 15.28
C THR A 28 0.40 -39.25 15.22
N ARG A 29 0.53 -38.00 15.69
CA ARG A 29 1.82 -37.29 15.80
C ARG A 29 1.99 -36.64 17.16
N THR A 30 3.22 -36.24 17.47
CA THR A 30 3.50 -35.39 18.62
C THR A 30 3.22 -33.93 18.29
N TRP A 31 2.39 -33.28 19.10
CA TRP A 31 2.06 -31.85 19.06
C TRP A 31 2.79 -31.14 20.17
N THR A 32 3.38 -29.99 19.86
CA THR A 32 4.22 -29.21 20.76
C THR A 32 3.63 -27.82 20.95
N ASP A 33 3.72 -27.26 22.16
CA ASP A 33 3.33 -25.88 22.42
C ASP A 33 4.35 -24.86 21.87
N SER A 34 3.99 -23.58 21.85
CA SER A 34 4.84 -22.50 21.32
C SER A 34 6.13 -22.30 22.11
N THR A 35 6.21 -22.82 23.35
CA THR A 35 7.42 -22.74 24.20
C THR A 35 8.32 -23.97 24.07
N GLY A 36 7.87 -25.04 23.41
CA GLY A 36 8.60 -26.31 23.31
C GLY A 36 8.58 -27.19 24.56
N LYS A 37 7.95 -26.72 25.65
CA LYS A 37 7.97 -27.36 26.97
C LYS A 37 6.92 -28.46 27.13
N HIS A 38 5.81 -28.36 26.41
CA HIS A 38 4.70 -29.30 26.52
C HIS A 38 4.49 -30.05 25.20
N LYS A 39 4.45 -31.37 25.28
CA LYS A 39 4.26 -32.28 24.14
C LYS A 39 3.13 -33.24 24.44
N ILE A 40 2.26 -33.47 23.44
CA ILE A 40 1.19 -34.48 23.52
C ILE A 40 1.15 -35.31 22.24
N GLU A 41 0.93 -36.61 22.35
CA GLU A 41 0.67 -37.45 21.17
C GLU A 41 -0.83 -37.51 20.91
N ALA A 42 -1.24 -37.14 19.70
CA ALA A 42 -2.65 -37.12 19.33
C ALA A 42 -2.86 -37.14 17.81
N GLU A 43 -4.04 -37.57 17.41
CA GLU A 43 -4.54 -37.54 16.03
C GLU A 43 -5.24 -36.20 15.77
N PHE A 44 -4.99 -35.57 14.62
CA PHE A 44 -5.68 -34.36 14.21
C PHE A 44 -7.10 -34.64 13.72
N VAL A 45 -8.09 -33.99 14.35
CA VAL A 45 -9.50 -34.13 13.97
C VAL A 45 -9.94 -32.96 13.10
N GLU A 46 -9.98 -31.75 13.67
CA GLU A 46 -10.45 -30.54 12.99
C GLU A 46 -9.91 -29.24 13.61
N ILE A 47 -10.01 -28.13 12.88
CA ILE A 47 -9.82 -26.78 13.42
C ILE A 47 -11.16 -26.05 13.37
N PHE A 48 -11.60 -25.52 14.52
CA PHE A 48 -12.81 -24.70 14.62
C PHE A 48 -12.53 -23.52 15.55
N GLU A 49 -12.88 -22.30 15.11
CA GLU A 49 -12.72 -21.07 15.91
C GLU A 49 -11.31 -20.86 16.48
N GLY A 50 -10.27 -21.13 15.69
CA GLY A 50 -8.87 -20.96 16.11
C GLY A 50 -8.39 -21.97 17.16
N LYS A 51 -9.17 -23.03 17.41
CA LYS A 51 -8.80 -24.17 18.25
C LYS A 51 -8.63 -25.43 17.41
N VAL A 52 -7.57 -26.17 17.71
CA VAL A 52 -7.23 -27.47 17.11
C VAL A 52 -7.80 -28.55 18.02
N LYS A 53 -8.72 -29.36 17.49
CA LYS A 53 -9.23 -30.55 18.16
C LYS A 53 -8.34 -31.73 17.83
N LEU A 54 -7.84 -32.35 18.89
CA LEU A 54 -6.92 -33.47 18.86
C LEU A 54 -7.53 -34.64 19.63
N LYS A 55 -7.41 -35.85 19.09
CA LYS A 55 -7.87 -37.08 19.72
C LYS A 55 -6.66 -37.82 20.30
N LEU A 56 -6.64 -37.97 21.61
CA LEU A 56 -5.60 -38.72 22.32
C LEU A 56 -5.73 -40.24 22.06
N PRO A 57 -4.67 -41.05 22.31
CA PRO A 57 -4.70 -42.50 22.13
C PRO A 57 -5.79 -43.21 22.95
N ASP A 58 -6.18 -42.64 24.09
CA ASP A 58 -7.27 -43.14 24.96
C ASP A 58 -8.69 -42.79 24.43
N GLY A 59 -8.77 -42.12 23.27
CA GLY A 59 -10.01 -41.68 22.62
C GLY A 59 -10.55 -40.34 23.13
N LYS A 60 -9.91 -39.71 24.12
CA LYS A 60 -10.34 -38.42 24.67
C LYS A 60 -10.02 -37.27 23.72
N MET A 61 -10.95 -36.34 23.61
CA MET A 61 -10.80 -35.15 22.79
C MET A 61 -10.22 -33.98 23.59
N VAL A 62 -9.16 -33.36 23.08
CA VAL A 62 -8.51 -32.17 23.65
C VAL A 62 -8.57 -31.04 22.63
N SER A 63 -8.86 -29.83 23.09
CA SER A 63 -8.88 -28.62 22.26
C SER A 63 -7.75 -27.68 22.69
N LEU A 64 -6.81 -27.41 21.77
CA LEU A 64 -5.71 -26.48 21.99
C LEU A 64 -5.87 -25.24 21.13
N SER A 65 -5.41 -24.08 21.59
CA SER A 65 -5.40 -22.88 20.75
C SER A 65 -4.33 -23.02 19.66
N LEU A 66 -4.69 -22.78 18.40
CA LEU A 66 -3.77 -22.84 17.26
C LEU A 66 -2.56 -21.90 17.46
N ALA A 67 -2.79 -20.72 18.03
CA ALA A 67 -1.74 -19.74 18.33
C ALA A 67 -0.76 -20.18 19.42
N LYS A 68 -1.14 -21.17 20.24
CA LYS A 68 -0.30 -21.73 21.30
C LYS A 68 0.45 -22.99 20.87
N LEU A 69 0.26 -23.47 19.65
CA LEU A 69 1.06 -24.56 19.07
C LEU A 69 2.37 -24.03 18.52
N SER A 70 3.36 -24.92 18.42
CA SER A 70 4.64 -24.65 17.78
C SER A 70 4.46 -24.18 16.33
N ARG A 71 5.43 -23.43 15.82
CA ARG A 71 5.42 -22.98 14.41
C ARG A 71 5.38 -24.16 13.43
N GLU A 72 6.02 -25.27 13.79
CA GLU A 72 6.04 -26.49 13.00
C GLU A 72 4.66 -27.15 12.92
N ASP A 73 3.95 -27.27 14.04
CA ASP A 73 2.61 -27.85 14.07
C ASP A 73 1.58 -26.97 13.35
N GLN A 74 1.74 -25.65 13.41
CA GLN A 74 0.93 -24.71 12.62
C GLN A 74 1.16 -24.88 11.11
N LEU A 75 2.39 -25.14 10.67
CA LEU A 75 2.71 -25.38 9.26
C LEU A 75 2.19 -26.74 8.78
N HIS A 76 2.32 -27.77 9.60
CA HIS A 76 1.75 -29.09 9.32
C HIS A 76 0.23 -29.01 9.14
N LEU A 77 -0.48 -28.29 10.04
CA LEU A 77 -1.93 -28.09 9.91
C LEU A 77 -2.31 -27.36 8.62
N LYS A 78 -1.52 -26.37 8.17
CA LYS A 78 -1.75 -25.71 6.88
C LYS A 78 -1.63 -26.69 5.71
N GLN A 79 -0.64 -27.59 5.78
CA GLN A 79 -0.43 -28.60 4.74
C GLN A 79 -1.55 -29.64 4.71
N VAL A 80 -1.94 -30.20 5.87
CA VAL A 80 -3.06 -31.15 6.00
C VAL A 80 -4.38 -30.54 5.52
N LEU A 81 -4.64 -29.26 5.84
CA LEU A 81 -5.85 -28.58 5.38
C LEU A 81 -5.83 -28.29 3.87
N LYS A 82 -4.66 -28.02 3.31
CA LYS A 82 -4.49 -27.87 1.85
C LYS A 82 -4.77 -29.19 1.14
N GLU A 83 -4.20 -30.29 1.61
CA GLU A 83 -4.41 -31.63 1.05
C GLU A 83 -5.86 -32.10 1.17
N ARG A 84 -6.52 -31.87 2.32
CA ARG A 84 -7.96 -32.15 2.49
C ARG A 84 -8.82 -31.30 1.55
N ARG A 85 -8.43 -30.06 1.26
CA ARG A 85 -9.15 -29.15 0.35
C ARG A 85 -8.98 -29.56 -1.12
N GLU A 86 -7.78 -29.98 -1.49
CA GLU A 86 -7.46 -30.47 -2.83
C GLU A 86 -8.09 -31.85 -3.09
N GLY A 87 -8.16 -32.73 -2.07
CA GLY A 87 -8.89 -34.00 -2.14
C GLY A 87 -10.41 -33.84 -2.21
N ALA A 88 -10.98 -32.82 -1.57
CA ALA A 88 -12.42 -32.52 -1.65
C ALA A 88 -12.84 -31.88 -2.99
N ALA A 89 -11.92 -31.23 -3.71
CA ALA A 89 -12.18 -30.63 -5.01
C ALA A 89 -12.34 -31.66 -6.16
N GLY A 90 -12.03 -32.94 -5.92
CA GLY A 90 -12.17 -34.03 -6.89
C GLY A 90 -13.47 -34.86 -6.77
N GLY A 91 -14.38 -34.53 -5.85
CA GLY A 91 -15.59 -35.33 -5.58
C GLY A 91 -16.87 -34.52 -5.66
N GLY A 92 -17.28 -34.13 -6.86
CA GLY A 92 -18.59 -33.56 -7.11
C GLY A 92 -19.67 -34.64 -7.22
N GLY A 93 -20.60 -34.68 -6.27
CA GLY A 93 -21.77 -35.57 -6.34
C GLY A 93 -22.74 -35.28 -5.20
N GLY A 94 -23.90 -34.72 -5.53
CA GLY A 94 -24.95 -34.41 -4.57
C GLY A 94 -25.57 -35.67 -3.94
N ALA A 95 -25.95 -35.54 -2.66
CA ALA A 95 -26.98 -36.36 -2.05
C ALA A 95 -27.61 -35.58 -0.89
N SER A 96 -28.87 -35.20 -1.10
CA SER A 96 -29.83 -34.93 -0.05
C SER A 96 -30.02 -36.20 0.80
N GLY A 97 -29.98 -36.06 2.13
CA GLY A 97 -30.27 -37.13 3.09
C GLY A 97 -30.70 -36.53 4.43
N PRO A 98 -31.66 -37.14 5.15
CA PRO A 98 -32.66 -36.41 5.93
C PRO A 98 -32.22 -36.06 7.35
N ALA A 99 -32.87 -35.03 7.87
CA ALA A 99 -32.91 -34.69 9.28
C ALA A 99 -33.35 -35.88 10.14
N SER A 100 -32.54 -36.25 11.14
CA SER A 100 -32.97 -36.70 12.47
C SER A 100 -31.77 -37.15 13.32
N ALA A 101 -31.39 -36.33 14.31
CA ALA A 101 -31.01 -36.73 15.67
C ALA A 101 -30.21 -35.62 16.38
N MET A 102 -30.88 -34.52 16.73
CA MET A 102 -30.47 -33.66 17.84
C MET A 102 -31.71 -33.45 18.72
N ARG A 103 -32.00 -34.43 19.60
CA ARG A 103 -32.82 -34.16 20.79
C ARG A 103 -31.88 -33.66 21.87
N ALA A 104 -31.78 -32.33 21.99
CA ALA A 104 -31.15 -31.68 23.12
C ALA A 104 -32.23 -31.12 24.06
N ASN A 105 -32.01 -31.31 25.36
CA ASN A 105 -32.73 -30.74 26.49
C ASN A 105 -33.29 -29.32 26.22
N ALA A 106 -34.61 -29.16 26.37
CA ALA A 106 -35.28 -27.87 26.34
C ALA A 106 -34.91 -27.06 27.60
N LYS A 107 -33.87 -26.23 27.51
CA LYS A 107 -33.84 -24.97 28.27
C LYS A 107 -34.69 -23.98 27.49
N ALA A 108 -35.69 -23.39 28.15
CA ALA A 108 -36.59 -22.41 27.55
C ALA A 108 -35.78 -21.34 26.78
N ALA A 109 -36.23 -21.04 25.55
CA ALA A 109 -35.63 -19.98 24.74
C ALA A 109 -35.61 -18.66 25.55
N PRO A 110 -34.50 -17.91 25.61
CA PRO A 110 -34.37 -16.71 26.45
C PRO A 110 -35.19 -15.50 25.95
N PHE A 111 -36.05 -15.68 24.96
CA PHE A 111 -36.80 -14.63 24.29
C PHE A 111 -38.25 -14.56 24.77
N LYS A 112 -38.89 -13.41 24.59
CA LYS A 112 -40.32 -13.15 24.81
C LYS A 112 -40.97 -12.72 23.50
N LYS A 113 -42.28 -12.97 23.37
CA LYS A 113 -43.06 -12.43 22.24
C LYS A 113 -43.00 -10.90 22.28
N GLY A 114 -42.66 -10.29 21.16
CA GLY A 114 -42.40 -8.86 21.03
C GLY A 114 -40.92 -8.48 21.13
N ASP A 115 -40.03 -9.39 21.55
CA ASP A 115 -38.61 -9.11 21.58
C ASP A 115 -38.10 -8.83 20.17
N ARG A 116 -37.33 -7.74 20.06
CA ARG A 116 -36.50 -7.46 18.90
C ARG A 116 -35.27 -8.35 18.97
N ILE A 117 -34.97 -8.99 17.85
CA ILE A 117 -33.87 -9.94 17.75
C ILE A 117 -33.10 -9.72 16.48
N VAL A 118 -31.83 -10.14 16.50
CA VAL A 118 -30.91 -10.10 15.38
C VAL A 118 -30.56 -11.53 14.99
N GLN A 119 -30.75 -11.83 13.71
CA GLN A 119 -30.13 -12.98 13.08
C GLN A 119 -28.81 -12.55 12.45
N GLU A 120 -27.73 -13.23 12.82
CA GLU A 120 -26.40 -13.01 12.24
C GLU A 120 -26.03 -14.26 11.44
N TRP A 121 -25.99 -14.14 10.12
CA TRP A 121 -25.58 -15.25 9.25
C TRP A 121 -24.63 -14.76 8.18
N GLY A 122 -23.45 -15.38 8.11
CA GLY A 122 -22.40 -14.97 7.16
C GLY A 122 -21.90 -13.54 7.32
N GLY A 123 -22.29 -12.80 8.37
CA GLY A 123 -22.02 -11.37 8.55
C GLY A 123 -23.19 -10.44 8.15
N GLU A 124 -24.32 -10.99 7.70
CA GLU A 124 -25.58 -10.25 7.50
C GLU A 124 -26.33 -10.12 8.82
N ILE A 125 -26.70 -8.89 9.20
CA ILE A 125 -27.55 -8.59 10.35
C ILE A 125 -28.97 -8.37 9.82
N THR A 126 -29.87 -9.32 10.09
CA THR A 126 -31.29 -9.13 9.81
C THR A 126 -32.05 -8.99 11.12
N LEU A 127 -32.76 -7.89 11.27
CA LEU A 127 -33.65 -7.68 12.40
C LEU A 127 -34.94 -8.48 12.21
N GLY A 128 -35.51 -8.89 13.33
CA GLY A 128 -36.82 -9.49 13.35
C GLY A 128 -37.50 -9.29 14.69
N THR A 129 -38.75 -9.69 14.73
CA THR A 129 -39.57 -9.65 15.93
C THR A 129 -40.03 -11.06 16.26
N VAL A 130 -39.85 -11.48 17.51
CA VAL A 130 -40.36 -12.76 17.99
C VAL A 130 -41.88 -12.67 18.10
N VAL A 131 -42.59 -13.50 17.35
CA VAL A 131 -44.08 -13.52 17.33
C VAL A 131 -44.67 -14.74 18.03
N GLY A 132 -43.84 -15.75 18.32
CA GLY A 132 -44.23 -16.95 19.04
C GLY A 132 -43.00 -17.72 19.55
N ILE A 133 -43.19 -18.52 20.59
CA ILE A 133 -42.14 -19.35 21.19
C ILE A 133 -42.75 -20.72 21.39
N ASP A 134 -42.07 -21.76 20.93
CA ASP A 134 -42.45 -23.13 21.23
C ASP A 134 -41.74 -23.60 22.52
N PRO A 135 -42.46 -23.71 23.64
CA PRO A 135 -41.88 -24.09 24.92
C PRO A 135 -41.39 -25.54 24.97
N SER A 136 -41.83 -26.40 24.03
CA SER A 136 -41.47 -27.82 23.99
C SER A 136 -40.19 -28.11 23.20
N SER A 137 -39.88 -27.29 22.20
CA SER A 137 -38.74 -27.49 21.30
C SER A 137 -37.62 -26.46 21.50
N GLY A 138 -37.89 -25.32 22.15
CA GLY A 138 -36.92 -24.22 22.28
C GLY A 138 -36.76 -23.41 20.99
N TRP A 139 -37.63 -23.60 20.01
CA TRP A 139 -37.66 -22.83 18.77
C TRP A 139 -38.49 -21.55 18.94
N VAL A 140 -38.11 -20.51 18.21
CA VAL A 140 -38.82 -19.23 18.17
C VAL A 140 -39.39 -19.00 16.78
N GLN A 141 -40.61 -18.46 16.75
CA GLN A 141 -41.24 -17.95 15.54
C GLN A 141 -40.88 -16.48 15.40
N VAL A 142 -40.29 -16.13 14.25
CA VAL A 142 -39.78 -14.79 14.01
C VAL A 142 -40.34 -14.28 12.69
N VAL A 143 -40.74 -13.01 12.69
CA VAL A 143 -40.99 -12.25 11.47
C VAL A 143 -39.79 -11.33 11.26
N MET A 144 -39.04 -11.56 10.20
CA MET A 144 -37.89 -10.71 9.85
C MET A 144 -38.38 -9.42 9.19
N ASP A 145 -37.69 -8.31 9.46
CA ASP A 145 -37.99 -7.02 8.86
C ASP A 145 -37.80 -7.08 7.33
N GLY A 146 -38.71 -6.44 6.59
CA GLY A 146 -38.73 -6.49 5.12
C GLY A 146 -39.34 -7.76 4.52
N ALA A 147 -39.93 -8.65 5.34
CA ALA A 147 -40.75 -9.74 4.82
C ALA A 147 -41.99 -9.21 4.08
N ALA A 148 -42.39 -9.90 3.01
CA ALA A 148 -43.57 -9.53 2.23
C ALA A 148 -44.83 -9.47 3.12
N PRO A 149 -45.80 -8.57 2.85
CA PRO A 149 -47.05 -8.51 3.60
C PRO A 149 -47.73 -9.88 3.64
N GLY A 150 -48.00 -10.40 4.85
CA GLY A 150 -48.61 -11.72 5.05
C GLY A 150 -47.64 -12.91 5.04
N ALA A 151 -46.32 -12.69 5.02
CA ALA A 151 -45.34 -13.76 5.17
C ALA A 151 -45.54 -14.50 6.50
N LYS A 152 -45.62 -15.84 6.43
CA LYS A 152 -45.75 -16.67 7.63
C LYS A 152 -44.47 -16.57 8.48
N PRO A 153 -44.58 -16.51 9.82
CA PRO A 153 -43.42 -16.50 10.70
C PRO A 153 -42.53 -17.71 10.45
N LYS A 154 -41.21 -17.50 10.37
CA LYS A 154 -40.25 -18.61 10.24
C LYS A 154 -39.98 -19.19 11.61
N MET A 155 -40.02 -20.52 11.72
CA MET A 155 -39.61 -21.23 12.93
C MET A 155 -38.10 -21.47 12.85
N SER A 156 -37.35 -21.09 13.88
CA SER A 156 -35.90 -21.29 13.92
C SER A 156 -35.40 -21.53 15.36
N PRO A 157 -34.26 -22.21 15.54
CA PRO A 157 -33.69 -22.43 16.88
C PRO A 157 -33.40 -21.10 17.57
N ALA A 158 -33.67 -21.00 18.87
CA ALA A 158 -33.34 -19.82 19.67
C ALA A 158 -31.85 -19.43 19.57
N SER A 159 -30.96 -20.41 19.43
CA SER A 159 -29.51 -20.19 19.26
C SER A 159 -29.11 -19.45 17.97
N SER A 160 -30.03 -19.30 17.01
CA SER A 160 -29.80 -18.59 15.76
C SER A 160 -29.96 -17.08 15.89
N PHE A 161 -30.39 -16.57 17.05
CA PHE A 161 -30.70 -15.17 17.26
C PHE A 161 -30.02 -14.61 18.52
N LYS A 162 -29.78 -13.30 18.52
CA LYS A 162 -29.38 -12.50 19.68
C LYS A 162 -30.49 -11.50 20.00
N LEU A 163 -30.68 -11.14 21.26
CA LEU A 163 -31.57 -10.03 21.61
C LEU A 163 -31.00 -8.72 21.05
N TYR A 164 -31.85 -7.89 20.47
CA TYR A 164 -31.47 -6.57 20.01
C TYR A 164 -31.18 -5.66 21.21
N ASP A 165 -30.03 -4.98 21.23
CA ASP A 165 -29.65 -4.02 22.28
C ASP A 165 -29.44 -2.61 21.70
N ALA A 166 -29.48 -1.58 22.56
CA ALA A 166 -29.32 -0.18 22.15
C ALA A 166 -27.91 0.16 21.60
N LYS A 167 -26.90 -0.69 21.83
CA LYS A 167 -25.57 -0.52 21.21
C LYS A 167 -25.57 -0.99 19.76
N MET A 168 -26.50 -1.85 19.35
CA MET A 168 -26.69 -2.29 17.96
C MET A 168 -27.33 -1.23 17.05
N GLU A 169 -27.99 -0.20 17.60
CA GLU A 169 -28.46 0.97 16.83
C GLU A 169 -27.31 1.67 16.08
N ALA A 170 -26.08 1.58 16.60
CA ALA A 170 -24.90 2.16 15.96
C ALA A 170 -24.49 1.47 14.64
N ILE A 171 -24.96 0.25 14.37
CA ILE A 171 -24.53 -0.60 13.24
C ILE A 171 -25.64 -0.74 12.18
N LEU A 172 -26.89 -0.41 12.51
CA LEU A 172 -28.00 -0.47 11.56
C LEU A 172 -27.99 0.71 10.57
N PRO A 173 -28.57 0.54 9.36
CA PRO A 173 -28.84 1.66 8.46
C PRO A 173 -29.70 2.69 9.17
N GLN A 174 -29.27 3.95 9.18
CA GLN A 174 -30.05 5.02 9.79
C GLN A 174 -31.41 5.19 9.08
N ALA A 175 -32.42 5.60 9.84
CA ALA A 175 -33.74 5.89 9.30
C ALA A 175 -33.66 6.91 8.14
N GLY A 176 -34.24 6.57 6.98
CA GLY A 176 -34.29 7.45 5.80
C GLY A 176 -33.24 7.19 4.72
N TRP A 177 -32.25 6.33 4.96
CA TRP A 177 -31.30 5.92 3.91
C TRP A 177 -31.85 4.78 3.03
N SER A 178 -31.52 4.80 1.73
CA SER A 178 -31.97 3.82 0.73
C SER A 178 -30.80 3.19 -0.01
N TRP A 179 -30.91 1.89 -0.29
CA TRP A 179 -30.01 1.16 -1.19
C TRP A 179 -30.08 1.67 -2.63
N THR A 180 -31.13 2.38 -3.02
CA THR A 180 -31.24 2.90 -4.39
C THR A 180 -30.26 4.06 -4.61
N PRO A 181 -29.46 4.04 -5.69
CA PRO A 181 -28.62 5.17 -6.07
C PRO A 181 -29.49 6.43 -6.27
N PRO A 182 -28.95 7.62 -5.95
CA PRO A 182 -29.68 8.86 -6.18
C PRO A 182 -29.88 9.09 -7.69
N ALA A 183 -30.86 9.92 -8.04
CA ALA A 183 -31.03 10.35 -9.42
C ALA A 183 -29.77 11.08 -9.91
N MET A 184 -29.19 10.57 -10.99
CA MET A 184 -27.97 11.12 -11.60
C MET A 184 -28.35 12.04 -12.76
N LYS A 185 -27.68 13.18 -12.87
CA LYS A 185 -27.71 13.99 -14.09
C LYS A 185 -27.01 13.23 -15.23
N PRO A 186 -27.43 13.47 -16.49
CA PRO A 186 -26.78 12.86 -17.65
C PRO A 186 -25.27 13.10 -17.67
N ALA A 187 -24.54 12.13 -18.21
CA ALA A 187 -23.11 12.30 -18.41
C ALA A 187 -22.84 13.42 -19.43
N VAL A 188 -21.86 14.28 -19.11
CA VAL A 188 -21.32 15.27 -20.03
C VAL A 188 -20.09 14.69 -20.71
N ALA A 189 -19.84 15.12 -21.95
CA ALA A 189 -18.59 14.78 -22.63
C ALA A 189 -17.44 15.57 -22.00
N ALA A 190 -16.27 14.92 -21.84
CA ALA A 190 -15.06 15.62 -21.45
C ALA A 190 -14.68 16.63 -22.54
N ASP A 191 -14.56 17.92 -22.18
CA ASP A 191 -14.23 18.98 -23.12
C ASP A 191 -12.72 19.22 -23.17
N TYR A 192 -12.11 18.90 -24.33
CA TYR A 192 -10.70 19.14 -24.63
C TYR A 192 -10.49 20.27 -25.66
N ALA A 193 -11.53 20.98 -26.08
CA ALA A 193 -11.47 21.93 -27.21
C ALA A 193 -10.45 23.06 -27.00
N SER A 194 -10.26 23.49 -25.74
CA SER A 194 -9.28 24.53 -25.37
C SER A 194 -8.16 24.01 -24.46
N VAL A 195 -7.92 22.70 -24.45
CA VAL A 195 -6.87 22.13 -23.59
C VAL A 195 -5.50 22.62 -24.02
N ARG A 196 -4.69 23.07 -23.07
CA ARG A 196 -3.30 23.41 -23.32
C ARG A 196 -2.43 22.16 -23.33
N ARG A 197 -1.45 22.10 -24.24
CA ARG A 197 -0.39 21.09 -24.26
C ARG A 197 0.97 21.78 -24.25
N PRO A 198 1.43 22.27 -23.09
CA PRO A 198 2.66 23.06 -23.03
C PRO A 198 3.88 22.23 -23.44
N ALA A 199 4.64 22.74 -24.40
CA ALA A 199 5.89 22.13 -24.86
C ALA A 199 7.13 22.91 -24.41
N ALA A 200 6.95 24.16 -23.95
CA ALA A 200 8.04 25.01 -23.51
C ALA A 200 8.65 24.46 -22.21
N VAL A 201 9.97 24.32 -22.20
CA VAL A 201 10.74 23.88 -21.05
C VAL A 201 11.38 25.14 -20.44
N ALA A 202 10.94 25.54 -19.25
CA ALA A 202 11.64 26.56 -18.48
C ALA A 202 13.07 26.14 -18.14
N THR A 203 13.96 27.12 -18.09
CA THR A 203 15.38 26.98 -17.68
C THR A 203 15.62 27.38 -16.24
N ALA A 204 14.56 27.78 -15.51
CA ALA A 204 14.68 28.15 -14.10
C ALA A 204 15.04 26.93 -13.24
N ALA A 205 15.78 27.20 -12.16
CA ALA A 205 16.16 26.20 -11.16
C ALA A 205 15.43 26.41 -9.82
N SER A 206 14.50 27.36 -9.74
CA SER A 206 13.77 27.73 -8.53
C SER A 206 12.32 28.03 -8.86
N VAL A 207 11.44 27.96 -7.86
CA VAL A 207 10.01 28.26 -7.97
C VAL A 207 9.55 29.09 -6.77
N THR A 208 8.52 29.90 -6.97
CA THR A 208 7.86 30.61 -5.87
C THR A 208 7.20 29.58 -4.93
N PRO A 209 7.31 29.69 -3.60
CA PRO A 209 6.61 28.80 -2.68
C PRO A 209 5.09 28.80 -2.90
N ASP A 210 4.47 27.64 -2.73
CA ASP A 210 3.02 27.45 -2.80
C ASP A 210 2.49 26.78 -1.52
N PRO A 211 2.39 27.56 -0.41
CA PRO A 211 1.97 27.05 0.89
C PRO A 211 0.52 26.57 0.86
N ALA A 212 0.18 25.73 1.84
CA ALA A 212 -1.20 25.32 2.04
C ALA A 212 -2.09 26.57 2.26
N PRO A 213 -3.32 26.59 1.73
CA PRO A 213 -4.24 27.66 2.07
C PRO A 213 -4.42 27.73 3.58
N THR A 214 -4.48 28.95 4.13
CA THR A 214 -4.68 29.17 5.56
C THR A 214 -5.99 28.51 5.99
N SER A 215 -5.88 27.36 6.65
CA SER A 215 -7.04 26.65 7.18
C SER A 215 -7.39 27.19 8.56
N ALA A 216 -8.68 27.15 8.90
CA ALA A 216 -9.11 27.41 10.27
C ALA A 216 -8.53 26.33 11.18
N SER A 217 -7.98 26.75 12.33
CA SER A 217 -7.55 25.80 13.37
C SER A 217 -8.76 24.98 13.83
N VAL A 218 -8.66 23.66 13.72
CA VAL A 218 -9.69 22.75 14.24
C VAL A 218 -9.60 22.76 15.77
N THR A 219 -10.61 23.32 16.43
CA THR A 219 -10.71 23.33 17.89
C THR A 219 -11.71 22.27 18.33
N GLY A 220 -11.37 21.51 19.39
CA GLY A 220 -12.27 20.50 19.93
C GLY A 220 -12.40 19.21 19.11
N ALA A 221 -11.41 18.89 18.27
CA ALA A 221 -11.35 17.62 17.54
C ALA A 221 -11.52 16.42 18.49
N LYS A 222 -12.38 15.47 18.13
CA LYS A 222 -12.69 14.29 18.93
C LYS A 222 -12.20 13.02 18.27
N THR A 223 -11.94 12.02 19.11
CA THR A 223 -11.80 10.64 18.67
C THR A 223 -13.17 10.09 18.28
N VAL A 224 -13.30 9.56 17.06
CA VAL A 224 -14.56 9.07 16.49
C VAL A 224 -14.39 7.62 16.03
N VAL A 225 -15.39 6.79 16.32
CA VAL A 225 -15.41 5.38 15.91
C VAL A 225 -16.05 5.27 14.53
N LEU A 226 -15.37 4.61 13.59
CA LEU A 226 -15.94 4.32 12.28
C LEU A 226 -17.09 3.31 12.41
N PRO A 227 -18.23 3.52 11.73
CA PRO A 227 -19.30 2.53 11.74
C PRO A 227 -18.83 1.21 11.12
N LEU A 228 -19.32 0.10 11.66
CA LEU A 228 -19.09 -1.20 11.05
C LEU A 228 -19.82 -1.29 9.70
N PRO A 229 -19.34 -2.12 8.76
CA PRO A 229 -20.12 -2.45 7.58
C PRO A 229 -21.48 -3.03 7.96
N MET A 230 -22.50 -2.73 7.16
CA MET A 230 -23.89 -3.16 7.37
C MET A 230 -24.13 -4.63 6.97
N GLY A 231 -23.11 -5.34 6.48
CA GLY A 231 -23.21 -6.73 6.10
C GLY A 231 -21.92 -7.29 5.49
N TYR A 232 -21.91 -8.60 5.20
CA TYR A 232 -20.76 -9.30 4.63
C TYR A 232 -20.29 -8.75 3.27
N TYR A 233 -21.23 -8.34 2.43
CA TYR A 233 -20.93 -7.83 1.09
C TYR A 233 -20.69 -6.32 1.08
N ASP A 234 -20.92 -5.64 2.20
CA ASP A 234 -20.67 -4.23 2.36
C ASP A 234 -19.19 -3.99 2.68
N LYS A 235 -18.42 -3.43 1.75
CA LYS A 235 -16.98 -3.23 1.90
C LYS A 235 -16.63 -1.76 1.85
N ARG A 236 -15.86 -1.29 2.82
CA ARG A 236 -15.25 0.05 2.74
C ARG A 236 -14.25 0.05 1.59
N MET A 237 -14.48 0.92 0.62
CA MET A 237 -13.66 1.10 -0.58
C MET A 237 -12.65 2.24 -0.42
N ALA A 238 -13.04 3.30 0.29
CA ALA A 238 -12.20 4.47 0.49
C ALA A 238 -12.56 5.20 1.79
N LEU A 239 -11.60 5.96 2.30
CA LEU A 239 -11.76 6.87 3.43
C LEU A 239 -11.10 8.21 3.06
N ALA A 240 -11.79 9.31 3.28
CA ALA A 240 -11.28 10.66 3.07
C ALA A 240 -11.58 11.55 4.27
N ILE A 241 -10.69 12.47 4.59
CA ILE A 241 -10.89 13.51 5.60
C ILE A 241 -10.99 14.87 4.90
N THR A 242 -12.06 15.61 5.15
CA THR A 242 -12.21 16.98 4.63
C THR A 242 -11.41 17.97 5.47
N GLY A 243 -10.96 19.07 4.87
CA GLY A 243 -10.36 20.18 5.59
C GLY A 243 -11.41 21.16 6.15
N GLY A 244 -10.93 22.30 6.65
CA GLY A 244 -11.77 23.41 7.14
C GLY A 244 -12.05 23.37 8.65
N ALA A 245 -12.88 24.31 9.13
CA ALA A 245 -13.19 24.47 10.55
C ALA A 245 -14.04 23.30 11.14
N GLN A 246 -14.76 22.59 10.28
CA GLN A 246 -15.57 21.41 10.63
C GLN A 246 -15.16 20.23 9.75
N PRO A 247 -13.99 19.63 10.02
CA PRO A 247 -13.53 18.48 9.25
C PRO A 247 -14.48 17.28 9.45
N ARG A 248 -14.74 16.56 8.36
CA ARG A 248 -15.58 15.36 8.33
C ARG A 248 -14.77 14.18 7.83
N ALA A 249 -14.97 13.00 8.41
CA ALA A 249 -14.52 11.74 7.82
C ALA A 249 -15.62 11.17 6.93
N LEU A 250 -15.24 10.79 5.72
CA LEU A 250 -16.10 10.25 4.68
C LEU A 250 -15.64 8.84 4.33
N ALA A 251 -16.41 7.82 4.72
CA ALA A 251 -16.11 6.43 4.37
C ALA A 251 -17.03 5.99 3.24
N LEU A 252 -16.46 5.72 2.06
CA LEU A 252 -17.18 5.13 0.94
C LEU A 252 -17.25 3.62 1.14
N HIS A 253 -18.45 3.09 1.08
CA HIS A 253 -18.75 1.68 1.10
C HIS A 253 -19.40 1.26 -0.23
N ARG A 254 -19.07 0.04 -0.68
CA ARG A 254 -19.66 -0.58 -1.88
C ARG A 254 -20.14 -1.99 -1.54
N GLY A 255 -21.30 -2.33 -2.10
CA GLY A 255 -21.98 -3.60 -1.86
C GLY A 255 -23.05 -3.46 -0.80
N GLY A 256 -23.86 -4.52 -0.60
CA GLY A 256 -25.07 -4.42 0.21
C GLY A 256 -25.61 -5.70 0.82
N LYS A 257 -26.94 -5.79 1.00
CA LYS A 257 -27.58 -6.94 1.66
C LYS A 257 -27.31 -8.28 0.94
N GLU A 258 -27.19 -8.24 -0.39
CA GLU A 258 -27.01 -9.42 -1.23
C GLU A 258 -25.68 -9.41 -1.99
N MET A 259 -25.21 -10.59 -2.40
CA MET A 259 -23.93 -10.80 -3.09
C MET A 259 -23.74 -9.94 -4.36
N ASN A 260 -24.83 -9.53 -5.00
CA ASN A 260 -24.82 -8.79 -6.26
C ASN A 260 -25.28 -7.33 -6.12
N ALA A 261 -25.47 -6.83 -4.89
CA ALA A 261 -25.79 -5.42 -4.69
C ALA A 261 -24.62 -4.56 -5.20
N VAL A 262 -24.91 -3.69 -6.15
CA VAL A 262 -23.93 -2.81 -6.79
C VAL A 262 -23.96 -1.39 -6.23
N ASP A 263 -24.72 -1.15 -5.17
CA ASP A 263 -24.91 0.18 -4.61
C ASP A 263 -23.68 0.67 -3.85
N SER A 264 -23.60 1.97 -3.65
CA SER A 264 -22.51 2.60 -2.90
C SER A 264 -23.06 3.69 -2.00
N ARG A 265 -22.48 3.80 -0.80
CA ARG A 265 -22.89 4.80 0.18
C ARG A 265 -21.69 5.43 0.85
N ILE A 266 -21.88 6.62 1.39
CA ILE A 266 -20.88 7.38 2.12
C ILE A 266 -21.39 7.56 3.54
N GLU A 267 -20.65 7.01 4.50
CA GLU A 267 -20.82 7.33 5.91
C GLU A 267 -20.09 8.64 6.20
N VAL A 268 -20.76 9.54 6.91
CA VAL A 268 -20.24 10.87 7.22
C VAL A 268 -20.15 11.04 8.74
N LEU A 269 -18.97 11.38 9.23
CA LEU A 269 -18.70 11.59 10.64
C LEU A 269 -18.14 12.99 10.83
N ASP A 270 -18.75 13.76 11.72
CA ASP A 270 -18.23 15.05 12.13
C ASP A 270 -17.13 14.85 13.16
N LEU A 271 -15.92 15.34 12.87
CA LEU A 271 -14.74 15.10 13.71
C LEU A 271 -14.58 16.12 14.84
N VAL A 272 -15.45 17.12 14.93
CA VAL A 272 -15.50 18.11 16.02
C VAL A 272 -16.59 17.72 17.03
N THR A 273 -17.81 17.45 16.56
CA THR A 273 -18.91 17.04 17.43
C THR A 273 -18.78 15.58 17.84
N GLY A 274 -18.15 14.75 16.99
CA GLY A 274 -18.08 13.30 17.15
C GLY A 274 -19.36 12.59 16.69
N GLU A 275 -20.29 13.32 16.07
CA GLU A 275 -21.58 12.78 15.63
C GLU A 275 -21.47 12.08 14.29
N ARG A 276 -22.24 11.00 14.13
CA ARG A 276 -22.50 10.38 12.84
C ARG A 276 -23.64 11.14 12.15
N LEU A 277 -23.32 11.80 11.04
CA LEU A 277 -24.29 12.48 10.19
C LEU A 277 -25.06 11.47 9.32
N PRO A 278 -26.17 11.88 8.67
CA PRO A 278 -26.94 10.99 7.81
C PRO A 278 -26.08 10.32 6.73
N THR A 279 -26.28 9.00 6.57
CA THR A 279 -25.64 8.23 5.51
C THR A 279 -26.12 8.69 4.14
N LEU A 280 -25.19 8.88 3.20
CA LEU A 280 -25.47 9.44 1.87
C LEU A 280 -25.35 8.36 0.79
N SER A 281 -26.23 8.36 -0.20
CA SER A 281 -26.12 7.44 -1.35
C SER A 281 -25.22 8.05 -2.45
N ALA A 282 -24.33 7.23 -3.01
CA ALA A 282 -23.43 7.61 -4.10
C ALA A 282 -23.79 6.84 -5.40
N ALA A 283 -23.08 7.12 -6.49
CA ALA A 283 -23.22 6.36 -7.74
C ALA A 283 -22.96 4.87 -7.49
N ALA A 284 -23.75 4.01 -8.13
CA ALA A 284 -23.53 2.57 -8.09
C ALA A 284 -22.10 2.22 -8.54
N LYS A 285 -21.55 1.15 -7.95
CA LYS A 285 -20.21 0.61 -8.22
C LYS A 285 -19.06 1.58 -7.96
N SER A 286 -19.28 2.64 -7.17
CA SER A 286 -18.21 3.56 -6.77
C SER A 286 -17.14 2.79 -6.00
N GLY A 287 -15.92 2.77 -6.54
CA GLY A 287 -14.76 2.10 -5.95
C GLY A 287 -13.73 3.06 -5.35
N ALA A 288 -13.92 4.37 -5.53
CA ALA A 288 -13.00 5.39 -5.05
C ALA A 288 -13.73 6.69 -4.67
N LEU A 289 -13.13 7.44 -3.74
CA LEU A 289 -13.65 8.70 -3.20
C LEU A 289 -12.49 9.70 -3.01
N TRP A 290 -12.69 10.94 -3.43
CA TRP A 290 -11.78 12.06 -3.18
C TRP A 290 -12.56 13.31 -2.78
N ALA A 291 -12.23 13.91 -1.65
CA ALA A 291 -12.82 15.18 -1.22
C ALA A 291 -11.94 16.36 -1.63
N ALA A 292 -12.57 17.44 -2.12
CA ALA A 292 -11.91 18.72 -2.31
C ALA A 292 -11.48 19.30 -0.96
N PRO A 293 -10.50 20.22 -0.91
CA PRO A 293 -9.95 20.73 0.34
C PRO A 293 -10.97 21.27 1.34
N SER A 294 -11.98 22.02 0.88
CA SER A 294 -13.08 22.51 1.73
C SER A 294 -14.04 21.43 2.22
N GLY A 295 -14.04 20.24 1.58
CA GLY A 295 -15.05 19.21 1.76
C GLY A 295 -16.38 19.48 1.05
N LYS A 296 -16.56 20.64 0.41
CA LYS A 296 -17.81 21.00 -0.26
C LYS A 296 -18.05 20.18 -1.52
N LEU A 297 -17.00 19.86 -2.27
CA LEU A 297 -17.07 19.04 -3.47
C LEU A 297 -16.45 17.66 -3.24
N LEU A 298 -17.07 16.63 -3.77
CA LEU A 298 -16.57 15.26 -3.74
C LEU A 298 -16.51 14.68 -5.16
N LEU A 299 -15.50 13.86 -5.44
CA LEU A 299 -15.44 12.99 -6.59
C LEU A 299 -15.61 11.55 -6.14
N THR A 300 -16.49 10.81 -6.80
CA THR A 300 -16.50 9.34 -6.74
C THR A 300 -16.11 8.75 -8.09
N GLY A 301 -15.49 7.58 -8.06
CA GLY A 301 -15.02 6.90 -9.26
C GLY A 301 -15.68 5.53 -9.46
N GLU A 302 -16.28 5.29 -10.61
CA GLU A 302 -16.69 3.98 -11.09
C GLU A 302 -15.57 3.35 -11.96
N GLY A 303 -15.47 2.02 -12.00
CA GLY A 303 -14.46 1.28 -12.78
C GLY A 303 -13.11 1.11 -12.08
N PHE A 304 -12.95 1.61 -10.85
CA PHE A 304 -11.74 1.42 -10.04
C PHE A 304 -11.77 0.01 -9.40
N GLY A 305 -10.81 -0.84 -9.78
CA GLY A 305 -10.71 -2.24 -9.34
C GLY A 305 -11.42 -3.27 -10.23
N ALA A 306 -12.05 -2.85 -11.33
CA ALA A 306 -12.65 -3.74 -12.33
C ALA A 306 -11.67 -3.99 -13.50
N TRP A 307 -11.64 -5.22 -14.01
CA TRP A 307 -10.67 -5.64 -15.02
C TRP A 307 -10.87 -4.97 -16.39
N ASN A 308 -12.10 -4.59 -16.76
CA ASN A 308 -12.44 -4.23 -18.15
C ASN A 308 -13.26 -2.92 -18.35
N ASP A 309 -13.48 -2.12 -17.31
CA ASP A 309 -14.33 -0.92 -17.41
C ASP A 309 -13.51 0.37 -17.58
N SER A 310 -14.04 1.30 -18.38
CA SER A 310 -13.56 2.69 -18.43
C SER A 310 -13.85 3.39 -17.09
N SER A 311 -12.96 4.29 -16.67
CA SER A 311 -13.20 5.06 -15.44
C SER A 311 -14.21 6.19 -15.70
N HIS A 312 -15.32 6.17 -14.95
CA HIS A 312 -16.24 7.31 -14.88
C HIS A 312 -16.03 8.05 -13.57
N LEU A 313 -16.00 9.37 -13.64
CA LEU A 313 -15.95 10.23 -12.47
C LEU A 313 -17.31 10.93 -12.30
N HIS A 314 -17.77 10.96 -11.07
CA HIS A 314 -19.00 11.63 -10.67
C HIS A 314 -18.67 12.73 -9.68
N LEU A 315 -19.08 13.95 -10.00
CA LEU A 315 -18.91 15.12 -9.14
C LEU A 315 -20.18 15.35 -8.31
N TRP A 316 -19.96 15.64 -7.04
CA TRP A 316 -21.02 15.86 -6.06
C TRP A 316 -20.76 17.11 -5.23
N GLU A 317 -21.83 17.76 -4.79
CA GLU A 317 -21.82 18.78 -3.74
C GLU A 317 -22.30 18.16 -2.44
N LEU A 318 -21.48 18.28 -1.39
CA LEU A 318 -21.78 17.84 -0.04
C LEU A 318 -22.44 18.99 0.74
N GLY A 319 -23.72 18.82 1.08
CA GLY A 319 -24.41 19.67 2.04
C GLY A 319 -24.23 19.16 3.47
N ASP A 320 -25.02 19.70 4.40
CA ASP A 320 -24.97 19.26 5.80
C ASP A 320 -25.55 17.86 6.02
N LYS A 321 -26.57 17.50 5.23
CA LYS A 321 -27.33 16.24 5.40
C LYS A 321 -27.67 15.55 4.07
N ASN A 322 -27.15 16.04 2.95
CA ASN A 322 -27.45 15.52 1.62
C ASN A 322 -26.23 15.57 0.70
N LEU A 323 -26.32 14.80 -0.38
CA LEU A 323 -25.36 14.79 -1.46
C LEU A 323 -26.10 15.11 -2.76
N VAL A 324 -25.65 16.14 -3.49
CA VAL A 324 -26.27 16.55 -4.75
C VAL A 324 -25.35 16.19 -5.90
N HIS A 325 -25.86 15.41 -6.85
CA HIS A 325 -25.11 15.08 -8.06
C HIS A 325 -24.99 16.30 -8.99
N LEU A 326 -23.78 16.63 -9.40
CA LEU A 326 -23.50 17.79 -10.27
C LEU A 326 -23.29 17.37 -11.72
N LEU A 327 -22.40 16.41 -11.98
CA LEU A 327 -22.14 15.87 -13.31
C LEU A 327 -21.45 14.52 -13.25
N SER A 328 -21.51 13.79 -14.37
CA SER A 328 -20.72 12.57 -14.60
C SER A 328 -19.96 12.75 -15.90
N PHE A 329 -18.73 12.25 -16.00
CA PHE A 329 -17.97 12.28 -17.24
C PHE A 329 -16.92 11.18 -17.28
N GLN A 330 -16.44 10.84 -18.48
CA GLN A 330 -15.30 9.93 -18.66
C GLN A 330 -14.07 10.77 -19.00
N PRO A 331 -13.05 10.88 -18.12
CA PRO A 331 -11.90 11.75 -18.36
C PRO A 331 -11.18 11.45 -19.68
N TYR A 332 -11.01 10.17 -20.02
CA TYR A 332 -10.23 9.74 -21.18
C TYR A 332 -11.08 9.09 -22.29
N GLY A 333 -12.30 9.62 -22.51
CA GLY A 333 -13.39 9.07 -23.34
C GLY A 333 -13.01 8.42 -24.69
N ASN A 334 -11.95 8.91 -25.35
CA ASN A 334 -11.54 8.48 -26.70
C ASN A 334 -10.08 7.99 -26.79
N ALA A 335 -9.40 7.77 -25.67
CA ALA A 335 -7.98 7.38 -25.67
C ALA A 335 -7.77 5.86 -25.59
N GLU A 336 -6.60 5.38 -26.01
CA GLU A 336 -6.12 4.02 -25.70
C GLU A 336 -5.86 3.79 -24.20
N ALA A 337 -5.99 4.84 -23.37
CA ALA A 337 -5.71 4.87 -21.93
C ALA A 337 -6.95 5.27 -21.12
N LYS A 338 -8.01 4.45 -21.17
CA LYS A 338 -9.35 4.81 -20.66
C LYS A 338 -9.45 4.80 -19.13
N LYS A 339 -8.47 4.23 -18.45
CA LYS A 339 -8.46 4.06 -16.99
C LYS A 339 -7.77 5.22 -16.30
N VAL A 340 -8.43 5.77 -15.29
CA VAL A 340 -7.83 6.70 -14.33
C VAL A 340 -7.12 5.87 -13.26
N LYS A 341 -5.83 6.13 -13.04
CA LYS A 341 -5.00 5.45 -12.02
C LYS A 341 -4.84 6.26 -10.75
N TRP A 342 -4.96 7.58 -10.86
CA TRP A 342 -4.74 8.48 -9.74
C TRP A 342 -5.50 9.78 -9.95
N VAL A 343 -6.00 10.34 -8.84
CA VAL A 343 -6.72 11.62 -8.78
C VAL A 343 -6.25 12.39 -7.56
N ARG A 344 -6.03 13.69 -7.72
CA ARG A 344 -5.87 14.63 -6.62
C ARG A 344 -6.63 15.91 -6.90
N TRP A 345 -7.34 16.39 -5.88
CA TRP A 345 -7.80 17.76 -5.86
C TRP A 345 -6.61 18.70 -5.70
N LEU A 346 -6.65 19.80 -6.44
CA LEU A 346 -5.66 20.88 -6.39
C LEU A 346 -6.20 22.01 -5.51
N ASP A 347 -7.49 22.31 -5.64
CA ASP A 347 -8.25 23.28 -4.86
C ASP A 347 -9.75 22.95 -4.95
N ASP A 348 -10.64 23.84 -4.51
CA ASP A 348 -12.11 23.64 -4.56
C ASP A 348 -12.73 23.89 -5.95
N GLN A 349 -11.92 24.05 -6.99
CA GLN A 349 -12.33 24.29 -8.38
C GLN A 349 -11.69 23.31 -9.35
N ARG A 350 -10.53 22.74 -9.01
CA ARG A 350 -9.69 21.99 -9.94
C ARG A 350 -9.16 20.72 -9.31
N PHE A 351 -9.02 19.70 -10.15
CA PHE A 351 -8.35 18.46 -9.82
C PHE A 351 -7.51 17.99 -11.00
N ILE A 352 -6.60 17.07 -10.74
CA ILE A 352 -5.74 16.44 -11.72
C ILE A 352 -5.98 14.93 -11.73
N THR A 353 -6.01 14.34 -12.92
CA THR A 353 -6.09 12.89 -13.13
C THR A 353 -4.84 12.39 -13.82
N ARG A 354 -4.45 11.14 -13.55
CA ARG A 354 -3.43 10.38 -14.30
C ARG A 354 -4.08 9.15 -14.95
N SER A 355 -3.79 8.90 -16.22
CA SER A 355 -4.24 7.70 -16.92
C SER A 355 -3.31 6.50 -16.71
N GLU A 356 -3.68 5.33 -17.21
CA GLU A 356 -2.81 4.15 -17.23
C GLU A 356 -1.60 4.23 -18.17
N LYS A 357 -1.56 5.24 -19.05
CA LYS A 357 -0.43 5.54 -19.94
C LYS A 357 0.27 6.85 -19.54
N ASP A 358 0.18 7.24 -18.27
CA ASP A 358 0.86 8.42 -17.71
C ASP A 358 0.50 9.76 -18.37
N VAL A 359 -0.74 9.85 -18.87
CA VAL A 359 -1.32 11.12 -19.34
C VAL A 359 -1.96 11.83 -18.16
N PHE A 360 -1.43 13.00 -17.82
CA PHE A 360 -1.95 13.88 -16.79
C PHE A 360 -2.88 14.92 -17.42
N VAL A 361 -4.06 15.12 -16.82
CA VAL A 361 -4.99 16.16 -17.23
C VAL A 361 -5.46 16.94 -16.01
N ILE A 362 -5.36 18.26 -16.09
CA ILE A 362 -5.90 19.20 -15.12
C ILE A 362 -7.30 19.59 -15.58
N TRP A 363 -8.27 19.51 -14.67
CA TRP A 363 -9.68 19.72 -14.96
C TRP A 363 -10.24 20.91 -14.20
N ASN A 364 -11.12 21.66 -14.83
CA ASN A 364 -12.12 22.45 -14.12
C ASN A 364 -13.24 21.51 -13.66
N ALA A 365 -13.54 21.52 -12.37
CA ALA A 365 -14.54 20.63 -11.80
C ALA A 365 -15.96 20.98 -12.23
N ALA A 366 -16.29 22.27 -12.35
CA ALA A 366 -17.67 22.73 -12.53
C ALA A 366 -18.31 22.21 -13.83
N ASP A 367 -17.50 22.01 -14.87
CA ASP A 367 -17.96 21.67 -16.22
C ASP A 367 -17.19 20.49 -16.86
N ALA A 368 -16.28 19.85 -16.12
CA ALA A 368 -15.41 18.78 -16.62
C ALA A 368 -14.57 19.19 -17.85
N LYS A 369 -14.15 20.46 -17.89
CA LYS A 369 -13.31 21.00 -18.96
C LYS A 369 -11.83 20.79 -18.67
N ALA A 370 -11.10 20.23 -19.64
CA ALA A 370 -9.66 20.05 -19.56
C ALA A 370 -8.94 21.40 -19.73
N ILE A 371 -8.13 21.76 -18.73
CA ILE A 371 -7.33 23.00 -18.70
C ILE A 371 -5.99 22.76 -19.39
N ALA A 372 -5.28 21.70 -19.00
CA ALA A 372 -3.99 21.34 -19.56
C ALA A 372 -3.75 19.83 -19.51
N GLU A 373 -2.99 19.34 -20.48
CA GLU A 373 -2.64 17.93 -20.67
C GLU A 373 -1.13 17.80 -20.93
N PHE A 374 -0.49 16.82 -20.27
CA PHE A 374 0.92 16.49 -20.48
C PHE A 374 1.23 15.03 -20.11
N THR A 375 2.32 14.48 -20.65
CA THR A 375 2.77 13.09 -20.40
C THR A 375 4.14 13.09 -19.76
N ARG A 376 4.40 12.22 -18.78
CA ARG A 376 5.75 12.02 -18.21
C ARG A 376 6.01 10.52 -18.04
N GLU A 377 7.02 10.02 -18.77
CA GLU A 377 7.42 8.62 -18.71
C GLU A 377 7.93 8.24 -17.32
N TRP A 378 7.47 7.09 -16.83
CA TRP A 378 7.78 6.46 -15.54
C TRP A 378 8.39 7.39 -14.47
N SER A 379 7.54 8.27 -13.96
CA SER A 379 7.76 8.91 -12.67
C SER A 379 7.07 8.07 -11.58
N GLY A 380 7.66 8.02 -10.38
CA GLY A 380 6.96 7.53 -9.19
C GLY A 380 5.67 8.32 -8.91
N GLU A 381 5.11 8.22 -7.70
CA GLU A 381 3.98 9.10 -7.37
C GLU A 381 4.43 10.58 -7.38
N PRO A 382 3.77 11.46 -8.15
CA PRO A 382 4.16 12.86 -8.20
C PRO A 382 3.75 13.59 -6.92
N ALA A 383 4.54 14.59 -6.55
CA ALA A 383 4.22 15.45 -5.40
C ALA A 383 3.43 16.66 -5.86
N VAL A 384 2.26 16.92 -5.28
CA VAL A 384 1.51 18.17 -5.48
C VAL A 384 1.87 19.12 -4.34
N SER A 385 2.09 20.40 -4.65
CA SER A 385 2.35 21.41 -3.61
C SER A 385 1.13 21.59 -2.70
N PRO A 386 1.31 22.02 -1.45
CA PRO A 386 0.20 22.14 -0.51
C PRO A 386 -0.86 23.16 -0.93
N GLY A 387 -0.48 24.22 -1.65
CA GLY A 387 -1.42 25.17 -2.27
C GLY A 387 -2.04 24.69 -3.59
N GLY A 388 -1.62 23.53 -4.07
CA GLY A 388 -2.16 22.88 -5.26
C GLY A 388 -1.83 23.55 -6.58
N LYS A 389 -0.91 24.52 -6.63
CA LYS A 389 -0.50 25.25 -7.84
C LYS A 389 0.73 24.66 -8.54
N GLN A 390 1.37 23.67 -7.94
CA GLN A 390 2.58 23.04 -8.47
C GLN A 390 2.52 21.51 -8.36
N ILE A 391 3.21 20.84 -9.26
CA ILE A 391 3.41 19.40 -9.24
C ILE A 391 4.86 19.08 -9.63
N ALA A 392 5.51 18.20 -8.88
CA ALA A 392 6.90 17.82 -9.07
C ALA A 392 7.03 16.35 -9.45
N PHE A 393 7.96 16.08 -10.37
CA PHE A 393 8.31 14.76 -10.88
C PHE A 393 9.80 14.52 -10.74
N ALA A 394 10.19 13.35 -10.22
CA ALA A 394 11.57 12.89 -10.27
C ALA A 394 11.83 12.30 -11.67
N THR A 395 12.88 12.76 -12.33
CA THR A 395 13.26 12.32 -13.69
C THR A 395 14.76 12.13 -13.79
N SER A 396 15.23 11.51 -14.87
CA SER A 396 16.66 11.40 -15.16
C SER A 396 17.39 12.74 -15.37
N LYS A 397 16.65 13.84 -15.59
CA LYS A 397 17.21 15.19 -15.79
C LYS A 397 17.29 16.00 -14.50
N GLY A 398 16.72 15.51 -13.41
CA GLY A 398 16.41 16.33 -12.24
C GLY A 398 14.95 16.22 -11.83
N ILE A 399 14.56 17.14 -10.94
CA ILE A 399 13.18 17.31 -10.52
C ILE A 399 12.54 18.35 -11.42
N GLU A 400 11.58 17.92 -12.23
CA GLU A 400 10.79 18.84 -13.07
C GLU A 400 9.55 19.30 -12.28
N ILE A 401 9.33 20.61 -12.22
CA ILE A 401 8.19 21.23 -11.54
C ILE A 401 7.30 21.90 -12.59
N PHE A 402 5.99 21.65 -12.52
CA PHE A 402 4.99 22.22 -13.42
C PHE A 402 3.93 22.99 -12.67
N SER A 403 3.38 24.01 -13.33
CA SER A 403 2.19 24.72 -12.90
C SER A 403 0.97 23.84 -13.11
N THR A 404 0.24 23.55 -12.05
CA THR A 404 -1.07 22.89 -12.14
C THR A 404 -2.18 23.88 -12.53
N THR A 405 -1.84 25.15 -12.78
CA THR A 405 -2.80 26.15 -13.24
C THR A 405 -2.98 26.17 -14.75
N ASN A 406 -1.93 25.82 -15.48
CA ASN A 406 -1.94 25.92 -16.93
C ASN A 406 -1.03 24.89 -17.63
N GLY A 407 -0.38 24.00 -16.85
CA GLY A 407 0.51 22.95 -17.32
C GLY A 407 1.94 23.41 -17.65
N ASP A 408 2.28 24.68 -17.45
CA ASP A 408 3.58 25.20 -17.86
C ASP A 408 4.72 24.59 -17.03
N HIS A 409 5.83 24.24 -17.69
CA HIS A 409 7.05 23.86 -16.99
C HIS A 409 7.61 25.09 -16.25
N LEU A 410 7.79 24.97 -14.93
CA LEU A 410 8.26 26.05 -14.07
C LEU A 410 9.76 25.99 -13.83
N ALA A 411 10.31 24.80 -13.54
CA ALA A 411 11.73 24.64 -13.24
C ALA A 411 12.21 23.19 -13.40
N THR A 412 13.51 23.03 -13.70
CA THR A 412 14.23 21.76 -13.51
C THR A 412 15.30 21.95 -12.45
N ILE A 413 15.19 21.22 -11.34
CA ILE A 413 16.16 21.28 -10.24
C ILE A 413 17.12 20.08 -10.34
N PRO A 414 18.45 20.28 -10.48
CA PRO A 414 19.43 19.21 -10.62
C PRO A 414 19.75 18.56 -9.27
N ALA A 415 18.75 17.96 -8.64
CA ALA A 415 18.83 17.43 -7.28
C ALA A 415 18.43 15.96 -7.14
N SER A 416 18.06 15.30 -8.24
CA SER A 416 17.81 13.87 -8.34
C SER A 416 18.23 13.41 -9.74
N ASP A 417 18.73 12.19 -9.85
CA ASP A 417 18.98 11.49 -11.11
C ASP A 417 18.30 10.11 -11.13
N ASP A 418 17.46 9.82 -10.13
CA ASP A 418 16.71 8.57 -10.00
C ASP A 418 15.21 8.86 -9.99
N TRP A 419 14.52 8.41 -11.04
CA TRP A 419 13.08 8.55 -11.19
C TRP A 419 12.27 7.79 -10.11
N ARG A 420 12.93 6.91 -9.34
CA ARG A 420 12.37 6.17 -8.19
C ARG A 420 12.33 6.99 -6.89
N ASP A 421 12.95 8.17 -6.87
CA ASP A 421 12.96 9.02 -5.68
C ASP A 421 11.55 9.46 -5.29
N ALA A 422 11.23 9.33 -4.00
CA ALA A 422 9.97 9.84 -3.46
C ALA A 422 10.11 11.35 -3.19
N LEU A 423 9.11 12.12 -3.64
CA LEU A 423 9.07 13.57 -3.51
C LEU A 423 7.99 13.99 -2.51
N ALA A 424 8.28 15.00 -1.68
CA ALA A 424 7.29 15.58 -0.77
C ALA A 424 7.52 17.07 -0.54
N PHE A 425 6.53 17.91 -0.85
CA PHE A 425 6.57 19.34 -0.51
C PHE A 425 6.34 19.54 0.99
N SER A 426 7.12 20.43 1.59
CA SER A 426 6.87 20.94 2.95
C SER A 426 5.58 21.77 2.99
N PRO A 427 4.87 21.86 4.14
CA PRO A 427 3.60 22.58 4.24
C PRO A 427 3.63 24.06 3.84
N GLY A 428 4.75 24.75 4.08
CA GLY A 428 4.93 26.14 3.63
C GLY A 428 5.30 26.27 2.13
N GLY A 429 5.58 25.16 1.45
CA GLY A 429 5.91 25.13 0.04
C GLY A 429 7.31 25.65 -0.30
N GLU A 430 8.14 26.04 0.70
CA GLU A 430 9.50 26.53 0.45
C GLU A 430 10.51 25.39 0.28
N ARG A 431 10.18 24.18 0.73
CA ARG A 431 11.07 23.02 0.68
C ARG A 431 10.46 21.82 -0.02
N LEU A 432 11.31 21.04 -0.69
CA LEU A 432 11.00 19.74 -1.25
C LEU A 432 11.95 18.68 -0.67
N ALA A 433 11.40 17.63 -0.10
CA ALA A 433 12.16 16.46 0.30
C ALA A 433 12.24 15.48 -0.88
N VAL A 434 13.44 14.95 -1.08
CA VAL A 434 13.78 13.87 -2.02
C VAL A 434 14.30 12.72 -1.18
N VAL A 435 13.63 11.57 -1.23
CA VAL A 435 13.97 10.40 -0.41
C VAL A 435 14.16 9.20 -1.31
N GLY A 436 15.37 8.63 -1.29
CA GLY A 436 15.73 7.50 -2.14
C GLY A 436 16.93 6.72 -1.64
N GLU A 437 17.51 5.90 -2.52
CA GLU A 437 18.63 5.02 -2.20
C GLU A 437 19.89 5.80 -1.73
N ARG A 438 20.05 7.04 -2.20
CA ARG A 438 21.18 7.90 -1.84
C ARG A 438 20.97 8.68 -0.54
N GLY A 439 19.85 8.50 0.14
CA GLY A 439 19.53 9.16 1.39
C GLY A 439 18.43 10.21 1.22
N ILE A 440 18.52 11.27 2.03
CA ILE A 440 17.52 12.33 2.10
C ILE A 440 18.17 13.64 1.67
N LYS A 441 17.54 14.31 0.70
CA LYS A 441 17.91 15.65 0.28
C LYS A 441 16.72 16.58 0.44
N ILE A 442 16.93 17.67 1.15
CA ILE A 442 15.97 18.76 1.30
C ILE A 442 16.45 19.89 0.42
N ILE A 443 15.58 20.34 -0.50
CA ILE A 443 15.87 21.42 -1.45
C ILE A 443 15.11 22.66 -0.99
N ASP A 444 15.78 23.80 -0.97
CA ASP A 444 15.13 25.09 -0.89
C ASP A 444 14.64 25.49 -2.30
N LEU A 445 13.32 25.52 -2.48
CA LEU A 445 12.70 25.79 -3.77
C LEU A 445 12.82 27.26 -4.19
N THR A 446 13.05 28.18 -3.25
CA THR A 446 13.25 29.61 -3.57
C THR A 446 14.60 29.87 -4.22
N THR A 447 15.59 29.02 -3.92
CA THR A 447 16.95 29.16 -4.46
C THR A 447 17.34 28.05 -5.43
N GLY A 448 16.63 26.92 -5.44
CA GLY A 448 16.99 25.72 -6.19
C GLY A 448 18.15 24.92 -5.60
N LYS A 449 18.63 25.28 -4.41
CA LYS A 449 19.84 24.70 -3.82
C LYS A 449 19.52 23.68 -2.73
N PRO A 450 20.42 22.73 -2.45
CA PRO A 450 20.30 21.86 -1.28
C PRO A 450 20.27 22.70 0.00
N TYR A 451 19.25 22.51 0.82
CA TYR A 451 19.13 23.04 2.19
C TYR A 451 19.81 22.10 3.21
N SER A 452 19.62 20.78 3.03
CA SER A 452 20.19 19.73 3.88
C SER A 452 20.31 18.45 3.06
N GLU A 453 21.37 17.67 3.24
CA GLU A 453 21.57 16.40 2.54
C GLU A 453 22.29 15.43 3.47
N PHE A 454 21.73 14.24 3.70
CA PHE A 454 22.29 13.27 4.62
C PHE A 454 21.88 11.83 4.33
N PHE A 455 22.77 10.89 4.65
CA PHE A 455 22.53 9.46 4.54
C PHE A 455 22.30 8.83 5.91
N VAL A 456 21.06 8.34 6.12
CA VAL A 456 20.62 7.69 7.35
C VAL A 456 20.33 6.18 7.18
N GLY A 457 20.33 5.70 5.92
CA GLY A 457 20.18 4.28 5.56
C GLY A 457 18.75 3.75 5.69
N GLY A 458 18.32 2.95 4.70
CA GLY A 458 17.08 2.18 4.78
C GLY A 458 15.78 2.98 4.81
N VAL A 459 15.79 4.28 4.53
CA VAL A 459 14.60 5.15 4.50
C VAL A 459 14.00 5.17 3.09
N ARG A 460 12.67 5.05 3.02
CA ARG A 460 11.87 5.07 1.79
C ARG A 460 10.58 5.85 2.01
N GLY A 461 10.14 6.54 0.96
CA GLY A 461 8.98 7.42 1.02
C GLY A 461 9.21 8.61 1.92
N GLY A 462 8.22 9.50 2.01
CA GLY A 462 8.32 10.66 2.89
C GLY A 462 7.06 11.50 2.85
N THR A 463 6.58 11.93 4.01
CA THR A 463 5.57 12.98 4.13
C THR A 463 5.98 13.94 5.24
N TRP A 464 5.83 15.24 4.99
CA TRP A 464 6.20 16.24 5.98
C TRP A 464 5.20 16.27 7.13
N LEU A 465 5.72 16.25 8.35
CA LEU A 465 4.96 16.52 9.56
C LEU A 465 4.83 18.03 9.83
N ASP A 466 5.83 18.79 9.48
CA ASP A 466 5.83 20.26 9.49
C ASP A 466 6.96 20.73 8.57
N ASN A 467 7.54 21.92 8.76
CA ASN A 467 8.68 22.39 7.98
C ASN A 467 10.04 21.78 8.41
N ARG A 468 10.06 20.86 9.38
CA ARG A 468 11.28 20.26 9.96
C ARG A 468 11.26 18.74 9.98
N TYR A 469 10.15 18.11 10.35
CA TYR A 469 10.10 16.66 10.53
C TYR A 469 9.50 15.97 9.31
N LEU A 470 10.14 14.90 8.87
CA LEU A 470 9.67 14.04 7.79
C LEU A 470 9.31 12.68 8.38
N MET A 471 8.14 12.15 8.04
CA MET A 471 7.78 10.76 8.35
C MET A 471 8.01 9.87 7.13
N ALA A 472 8.71 8.76 7.32
CA ALA A 472 9.04 7.77 6.31
C ALA A 472 8.89 6.35 6.86
N ASN A 473 9.01 5.31 6.01
CA ASN A 473 8.93 3.89 6.41
C ASN A 473 7.76 3.55 7.36
N ASP A 474 6.58 4.11 7.10
CA ASP A 474 5.36 3.84 7.88
C ASP A 474 5.53 4.07 9.40
N GLY A 475 6.07 5.24 9.76
CA GLY A 475 6.07 5.73 11.16
C GLY A 475 7.42 6.22 11.68
N LEU A 476 8.49 6.11 10.90
CA LEU A 476 9.80 6.63 11.27
C LEU A 476 9.85 8.14 11.06
N VAL A 477 9.99 8.90 12.14
CA VAL A 477 10.15 10.35 12.09
C VAL A 477 11.62 10.70 12.04
N ILE A 478 11.94 11.57 11.10
CA ILE A 478 13.27 12.06 10.78
C ILE A 478 13.27 13.56 11.02
N ASP A 479 14.22 14.02 11.82
CA ASP A 479 14.50 15.45 11.95
C ASP A 479 15.46 15.87 10.85
N THR A 480 14.97 16.67 9.90
CA THR A 480 15.76 17.12 8.75
C THR A 480 16.80 18.19 9.10
N GLN A 481 16.65 18.85 10.24
CA GLN A 481 17.58 19.87 10.73
C GLN A 481 18.73 19.22 11.50
N SER A 482 18.42 18.27 12.40
CA SER A 482 19.45 17.51 13.13
C SER A 482 19.99 16.31 12.34
N MET A 483 19.44 16.02 11.16
CA MET A 483 19.85 14.91 10.28
C MET A 483 19.84 13.55 11.00
N CYS A 484 18.75 13.23 11.69
CA CYS A 484 18.66 12.00 12.49
C CYS A 484 17.28 11.36 12.45
N VAL A 485 17.23 10.06 12.75
CA VAL A 485 16.00 9.38 13.17
C VAL A 485 15.63 9.90 14.56
N LEU A 486 14.50 10.56 14.65
CA LEU A 486 13.98 11.09 15.91
C LEU A 486 13.24 10.02 16.69
N TRP A 487 12.18 9.48 16.11
CA TRP A 487 11.22 8.63 16.83
C TRP A 487 10.53 7.65 15.90
N LYS A 488 10.05 6.51 16.41
CA LYS A 488 9.22 5.58 15.65
C LYS A 488 7.81 5.52 16.23
N TYR A 489 6.81 5.75 15.38
CA TYR A 489 5.41 5.57 15.72
C TYR A 489 4.86 4.31 15.05
N PHE A 490 3.92 3.64 15.71
CA PHE A 490 3.20 2.49 15.15
C PHE A 490 1.78 2.41 15.70
N GLY A 491 0.98 1.46 15.24
CA GLY A 491 -0.37 1.20 15.74
C GLY A 491 -1.50 1.94 15.01
N ALA A 492 -1.17 2.85 14.10
CA ALA A 492 -2.15 3.56 13.28
C ALA A 492 -1.62 3.91 11.89
N GLU A 493 -2.53 4.02 10.94
CA GLU A 493 -2.30 4.68 9.64
C GLU A 493 -2.53 6.18 9.80
N LEU A 494 -1.63 7.02 9.29
CA LEU A 494 -1.84 8.47 9.30
C LEU A 494 -2.68 8.89 8.10
N LEU A 495 -3.75 9.62 8.39
CA LEU A 495 -4.59 10.29 7.41
C LEU A 495 -4.22 11.77 7.39
N GLY A 496 -3.87 12.28 6.21
CA GLY A 496 -3.70 13.72 5.99
C GLY A 496 -5.04 14.44 5.91
N ALA A 497 -5.09 15.69 6.36
CA ALA A 497 -6.17 16.62 6.04
C ALA A 497 -5.60 17.92 5.45
N PRO A 498 -6.34 18.58 4.53
CA PRO A 498 -5.99 19.93 4.08
C PRO A 498 -5.84 20.87 5.27
N GLY A 499 -4.72 21.60 5.35
CA GLY A 499 -4.47 22.57 6.44
C GLY A 499 -3.58 22.11 7.60
N GLY A 500 -3.07 20.87 7.56
CA GLY A 500 -1.97 20.42 8.45
C GLY A 500 -2.40 19.70 9.73
N GLN A 501 -3.69 19.69 10.09
CA GLN A 501 -4.20 18.79 11.12
C GLN A 501 -4.08 17.34 10.63
N ARG A 502 -3.54 16.46 11.48
CA ARG A 502 -3.42 15.03 11.17
C ARG A 502 -4.40 14.21 11.98
N TRP A 503 -4.78 13.10 11.37
CA TRP A 503 -5.65 12.11 11.96
C TRP A 503 -4.97 10.75 11.88
N ALA A 504 -5.27 9.88 12.84
CA ALA A 504 -4.78 8.54 12.91
C ALA A 504 -5.95 7.57 12.80
N LEU A 505 -5.91 6.67 11.82
CA LEU A 505 -6.80 5.53 11.72
C LEU A 505 -6.20 4.37 12.50
N ILE A 506 -6.85 4.03 13.61
CA ILE A 506 -6.41 3.02 14.57
C ILE A 506 -7.26 1.77 14.39
N ALA A 507 -6.61 0.67 14.04
CA ALA A 507 -7.25 -0.63 13.95
C ALA A 507 -7.42 -1.27 15.35
N PRO A 508 -8.51 -2.02 15.59
CA PRO A 508 -8.71 -2.70 16.86
C PRO A 508 -7.69 -3.83 17.05
N ALA A 509 -7.15 -3.96 18.27
CA ALA A 509 -6.07 -4.91 18.59
C ALA A 509 -6.42 -6.40 18.36
N THR A 510 -7.70 -6.80 18.36
CA THR A 510 -8.15 -8.19 18.09
C THR A 510 -9.63 -8.26 17.64
N GLY A 511 -9.92 -8.95 16.52
CA GLY A 511 -11.23 -9.57 16.24
C GLY A 511 -12.06 -9.00 15.07
N GLN A 512 -12.75 -9.89 14.35
CA GLN A 512 -13.89 -9.55 13.47
C GLN A 512 -14.98 -8.84 14.29
N GLY A 513 -15.61 -7.80 13.71
CA GLY A 513 -16.70 -7.07 14.36
C GLY A 513 -16.29 -5.95 15.32
N LYS A 514 -15.04 -5.48 15.29
CA LYS A 514 -14.61 -4.26 15.98
C LYS A 514 -14.32 -3.13 14.98
N SER A 515 -14.76 -1.93 15.32
CA SER A 515 -14.59 -0.73 14.50
C SER A 515 -13.20 -0.14 14.63
N GLU A 516 -12.67 0.36 13.52
CA GLU A 516 -11.54 1.28 13.53
C GLU A 516 -11.95 2.62 14.16
N THR A 517 -10.97 3.35 14.64
CA THR A 517 -11.16 4.65 15.29
C THR A 517 -10.31 5.70 14.59
N ILE A 518 -10.88 6.87 14.35
CA ILE A 518 -10.16 8.05 13.87
C ILE A 518 -9.90 8.96 15.06
N ALA A 519 -8.64 9.26 15.33
CA ALA A 519 -8.24 10.16 16.41
C ALA A 519 -7.40 11.32 15.87
N PRO A 520 -7.57 12.56 16.38
CA PRO A 520 -6.63 13.63 16.07
C PRO A 520 -5.26 13.30 16.65
N VAL A 521 -4.19 13.59 15.92
CA VAL A 521 -2.83 13.31 16.37
C VAL A 521 -1.90 14.48 16.07
N SER A 522 -1.04 14.81 17.04
CA SER A 522 0.02 15.80 16.90
C SER A 522 1.36 15.08 17.01
N LEU A 523 2.03 14.94 15.87
CA LEU A 523 3.33 14.29 15.77
C LEU A 523 4.36 15.29 15.21
N PRO A 524 5.60 15.29 15.74
CA PRO A 524 6.06 14.48 16.87
C PRO A 524 5.46 14.96 18.20
N HIS A 525 5.27 14.07 19.18
CA HIS A 525 4.80 14.47 20.50
C HIS A 525 5.94 15.18 21.29
N PRO A 526 5.63 16.01 22.32
CA PRO A 526 6.63 16.86 22.96
C PRO A 526 7.85 16.15 23.53
N ALA A 527 7.69 14.95 24.11
CA ALA A 527 8.81 14.19 24.65
C ALA A 527 9.77 13.68 23.56
N ALA A 528 9.25 13.29 22.39
CA ALA A 528 10.09 12.97 21.23
C ALA A 528 10.89 14.20 20.79
N ILE A 529 10.27 15.37 20.71
CA ILE A 529 10.96 16.62 20.35
C ILE A 529 12.08 16.93 21.37
N ALA A 530 11.81 16.79 22.66
CA ALA A 530 12.80 17.04 23.70
C ALA A 530 14.00 16.06 23.66
N ALA A 531 13.83 14.86 23.07
CA ALA A 531 14.87 13.84 22.93
C ALA A 531 15.76 14.02 21.68
N THR A 532 15.55 15.09 20.91
CA THR A 532 16.28 15.35 19.66
C THR A 532 17.77 15.60 19.93
N PRO A 533 18.69 14.80 19.36
CA PRO A 533 20.11 15.09 19.45
C PRO A 533 20.48 16.30 18.59
N THR A 534 21.64 16.88 18.87
CA THR A 534 22.26 17.84 17.96
C THR A 534 22.79 17.12 16.71
N ALA A 535 22.92 17.84 15.59
CA ALA A 535 23.52 17.28 14.39
C ALA A 535 24.95 16.77 14.63
N ALA A 536 25.72 17.43 15.50
CA ALA A 536 27.07 17.02 15.85
C ALA A 536 27.13 15.66 16.56
N GLU A 537 26.10 15.31 17.34
CA GLU A 537 25.98 14.01 18.01
C GLU A 537 25.43 12.91 17.08
N ALA A 538 24.64 13.30 16.08
CA ALA A 538 24.01 12.36 15.16
C ALA A 538 24.95 11.89 14.04
N LEU A 539 25.82 12.77 13.55
CA LEU A 539 26.68 12.50 12.39
C LEU A 539 27.96 11.75 12.77
N ALA A 540 28.31 10.73 11.99
CA ALA A 540 29.61 10.06 12.04
C ALA A 540 30.64 10.69 11.11
N LEU A 541 30.19 11.29 10.00
CA LEU A 541 31.01 12.05 9.07
C LEU A 541 30.24 13.27 8.57
N LYS A 542 30.95 14.39 8.45
CA LYS A 542 30.46 15.64 7.83
C LYS A 542 31.57 16.30 6.99
N PRO A 543 31.23 17.27 6.12
CA PRO A 543 32.23 17.96 5.31
C PRO A 543 33.34 18.57 6.18
N GLY A 544 34.59 18.38 5.77
CA GLY A 544 35.80 18.78 6.47
C GLY A 544 36.48 17.66 7.25
N ASP A 545 35.78 16.56 7.56
CA ASP A 545 36.34 15.40 8.25
C ASP A 545 37.32 14.62 7.36
N ALA A 546 38.25 13.91 8.00
CA ALA A 546 39.25 13.09 7.31
C ALA A 546 38.75 11.66 7.09
N VAL A 547 39.06 11.08 5.93
CA VAL A 547 38.72 9.71 5.54
C VAL A 547 39.94 9.03 4.91
N ALA A 548 40.25 7.80 5.34
CA ALA A 548 41.34 7.00 4.79
C ALA A 548 40.82 6.17 3.61
N ILE A 549 41.59 6.07 2.54
CA ILE A 549 41.22 5.28 1.35
C ILE A 549 41.90 3.92 1.41
N ASP A 550 41.11 2.85 1.45
CA ASP A 550 41.59 1.47 1.44
C ASP A 550 41.19 0.78 0.14
N VAL A 551 42.19 0.54 -0.71
CA VAL A 551 42.07 -0.20 -1.99
C VAL A 551 42.83 -1.52 -1.94
N THR A 552 43.16 -2.03 -0.74
CA THR A 552 43.98 -3.25 -0.60
C THR A 552 43.28 -4.51 -1.13
N ALA A 553 41.95 -4.52 -1.15
CA ALA A 553 41.11 -5.56 -1.70
C ALA A 553 40.64 -5.27 -3.14
N VAL A 554 41.25 -4.28 -3.80
CA VAL A 554 41.08 -4.02 -5.23
C VAL A 554 42.23 -4.67 -6.00
N ASP A 555 41.92 -5.23 -7.17
CA ASP A 555 42.92 -5.80 -8.07
C ASP A 555 44.02 -4.77 -8.37
N SER A 556 45.27 -5.21 -8.23
CA SER A 556 46.45 -4.35 -8.36
C SER A 556 46.55 -3.62 -9.69
N THR A 557 45.93 -4.16 -10.75
CA THR A 557 45.94 -3.55 -12.10
C THR A 557 45.12 -2.26 -12.16
N ILE A 558 44.10 -2.11 -11.31
CA ILE A 558 43.21 -0.93 -11.29
C ILE A 558 43.24 -0.16 -9.96
N ALA A 559 43.96 -0.65 -8.94
CA ALA A 559 43.94 -0.08 -7.58
C ALA A 559 44.37 1.40 -7.52
N ALA A 560 45.37 1.81 -8.30
CA ALA A 560 45.84 3.21 -8.33
C ALA A 560 44.78 4.16 -8.93
N GLU A 561 44.16 3.75 -10.04
CA GLU A 561 43.08 4.52 -10.67
C GLU A 561 41.82 4.55 -9.80
N ALA A 562 41.49 3.44 -9.13
CA ALA A 562 40.39 3.37 -8.17
C ALA A 562 40.60 4.36 -7.01
N ARG A 563 41.82 4.44 -6.46
CA ARG A 563 42.15 5.40 -5.40
C ARG A 563 41.92 6.84 -5.85
N LEU A 564 42.34 7.21 -7.06
CA LEU A 564 42.12 8.56 -7.62
C LEU A 564 40.64 8.87 -7.83
N ALA A 565 39.87 7.90 -8.33
CA ALA A 565 38.42 8.04 -8.52
C ALA A 565 37.69 8.26 -7.17
N ILE A 566 38.07 7.49 -6.14
CA ILE A 566 37.50 7.63 -4.79
C ILE A 566 37.90 8.97 -4.16
N GLU A 567 39.17 9.37 -4.28
CA GLU A 567 39.66 10.65 -3.74
C GLU A 567 38.94 11.84 -4.37
N LYS A 568 38.70 11.81 -5.68
CA LYS A 568 37.87 12.80 -6.38
C LYS A 568 36.48 12.91 -5.76
N GLN A 569 35.82 11.79 -5.46
CA GLN A 569 34.47 11.77 -4.89
C GLN A 569 34.44 12.19 -3.42
N LEU A 570 35.47 11.83 -2.63
CA LEU A 570 35.63 12.34 -1.26
C LEU A 570 35.78 13.86 -1.25
N ASN A 571 36.63 14.40 -2.13
CA ASN A 571 36.83 15.85 -2.25
C ASN A 571 35.55 16.56 -2.70
N ALA A 572 34.80 15.96 -3.65
CA ALA A 572 33.49 16.50 -4.08
C ALA A 572 32.45 16.51 -2.95
N ALA A 573 32.49 15.51 -2.07
CA ALA A 573 31.65 15.45 -0.86
C ALA A 573 32.16 16.35 0.29
N GLY A 574 33.35 16.96 0.13
CA GLY A 574 33.95 17.87 1.10
C GLY A 574 34.81 17.19 2.18
N PHE A 575 35.12 15.90 2.06
CA PHE A 575 36.02 15.19 2.95
C PHE A 575 37.50 15.39 2.58
N LYS A 576 38.41 15.12 3.52
CA LYS A 576 39.86 15.17 3.30
C LYS A 576 40.45 13.76 3.30
N ALA A 577 41.14 13.38 2.23
CA ALA A 577 41.86 12.11 2.21
C ALA A 577 43.04 12.14 3.19
N ALA A 578 43.10 11.19 4.14
CA ALA A 578 44.24 11.04 5.06
C ALA A 578 44.37 9.58 5.51
N ASP A 579 45.55 8.98 5.30
CA ASP A 579 45.78 7.55 5.55
C ASP A 579 45.58 7.12 7.02
N SER A 580 45.75 8.05 7.97
CA SER A 580 45.59 7.81 9.42
C SER A 580 44.20 8.11 9.96
N ALA A 581 43.23 8.45 9.10
CA ALA A 581 41.89 8.80 9.54
C ALA A 581 41.16 7.61 10.21
N PRO A 582 40.32 7.87 11.23
CA PRO A 582 39.61 6.81 11.96
C PRO A 582 38.49 6.16 11.13
N VAL A 583 37.96 6.86 10.14
CA VAL A 583 36.96 6.34 9.20
C VAL A 583 37.64 5.99 7.89
N LYS A 584 37.35 4.81 7.37
CA LYS A 584 37.90 4.29 6.12
C LYS A 584 36.83 4.18 5.06
N ILE A 585 37.17 4.51 3.82
CA ILE A 585 36.42 4.06 2.66
C ILE A 585 37.13 2.86 2.05
N VAL A 586 36.46 1.70 2.07
CA VAL A 586 37.00 0.42 1.62
C VAL A 586 36.41 0.09 0.26
N ALA A 587 37.28 -0.06 -0.73
CA ALA A 587 36.93 -0.50 -2.07
C ALA A 587 37.28 -1.98 -2.26
N THR A 588 36.39 -2.73 -2.90
CA THR A 588 36.64 -4.12 -3.25
C THR A 588 36.16 -4.40 -4.67
N ASN A 589 36.87 -5.27 -5.39
CA ASN A 589 36.32 -5.93 -6.57
C ASN A 589 36.56 -7.43 -6.51
N ARG A 590 35.59 -8.22 -6.95
CA ARG A 590 35.71 -9.68 -6.97
C ARG A 590 34.94 -10.31 -8.12
N PRO A 591 35.42 -11.46 -8.64
CA PRO A 591 34.63 -12.24 -9.57
C PRO A 591 33.36 -12.77 -8.89
N GLY A 592 32.27 -12.76 -9.65
CA GLY A 592 30.99 -13.33 -9.32
C GLY A 592 30.79 -14.71 -9.94
N GLU A 593 29.54 -15.14 -10.00
CA GLU A 593 29.16 -16.39 -10.66
C GLU A 593 29.41 -16.31 -12.16
N ALA A 594 29.85 -17.44 -12.74
CA ALA A 594 29.95 -17.63 -14.17
C ALA A 594 28.55 -17.68 -14.78
N GLN A 595 28.30 -16.83 -15.79
CA GLN A 595 27.05 -16.83 -16.54
C GLN A 595 27.29 -17.37 -17.95
N GLU A 596 26.46 -18.33 -18.35
CA GLU A 596 26.42 -18.84 -19.71
C GLU A 596 25.60 -17.87 -20.58
N MET A 597 26.25 -17.23 -21.53
CA MET A 597 25.67 -16.24 -22.43
C MET A 597 25.60 -16.81 -23.84
N ASN A 598 24.44 -16.68 -24.47
CA ASN A 598 24.22 -17.06 -25.87
C ASN A 598 24.06 -15.78 -26.70
N TYR A 599 25.10 -15.41 -27.46
CA TYR A 599 25.02 -14.29 -28.38
C TYR A 599 24.61 -14.80 -29.76
N ARG A 600 23.58 -14.17 -30.33
CA ARG A 600 23.09 -14.49 -31.67
C ARG A 600 23.34 -13.30 -32.59
N THR A 601 24.02 -13.54 -33.70
CA THR A 601 24.24 -12.51 -34.72
C THR A 601 22.91 -12.14 -35.39
N PHE A 602 22.65 -10.85 -35.56
CA PHE A 602 21.46 -10.36 -36.25
C PHE A 602 21.52 -10.67 -37.76
N GLY A 603 20.50 -11.34 -38.29
CA GLY A 603 20.38 -11.68 -39.73
C GLY A 603 19.74 -13.05 -40.00
N ILE A 604 19.40 -13.31 -41.27
CA ILE A 604 18.90 -14.62 -41.71
C ILE A 604 20.05 -15.64 -41.65
N GLY A 605 19.90 -16.68 -40.83
CA GLY A 605 20.93 -17.70 -40.60
C GLY A 605 21.91 -17.38 -39.45
N GLY A 606 21.61 -16.41 -38.59
CA GLY A 606 22.49 -15.98 -37.50
C GLY A 606 23.00 -17.13 -36.62
N GLN A 607 24.33 -17.25 -36.53
CA GLN A 607 25.00 -18.21 -35.67
C GLN A 607 24.85 -17.83 -34.18
N VAL A 608 24.86 -18.85 -33.32
CA VAL A 608 24.83 -18.67 -31.86
C VAL A 608 26.19 -19.06 -31.31
N GLU A 609 26.87 -18.10 -30.70
CA GLU A 609 28.12 -18.33 -29.97
C GLU A 609 27.84 -18.34 -28.47
N LYS A 610 28.45 -19.30 -27.78
CA LYS A 610 28.29 -19.50 -26.33
C LYS A 610 29.54 -19.07 -25.59
N PHE A 611 29.36 -18.31 -24.51
CA PHE A 611 30.45 -17.89 -23.64
C PHE A 611 30.08 -18.13 -22.18
N SER A 612 31.07 -18.54 -21.38
CA SER A 612 30.97 -18.52 -19.93
C SER A 612 31.78 -17.33 -19.43
N VAL A 613 31.12 -16.37 -18.79
CA VAL A 613 31.73 -15.12 -18.37
C VAL A 613 31.34 -14.82 -16.94
N ASN A 614 32.33 -14.56 -16.09
CA ASN A 614 32.06 -14.17 -14.71
C ASN A 614 31.47 -12.76 -14.68
N THR A 615 30.42 -12.61 -13.89
CA THR A 615 30.01 -11.28 -13.44
C THR A 615 31.12 -10.67 -12.57
N LEU A 616 31.15 -9.34 -12.45
CA LEU A 616 32.12 -8.64 -11.60
C LEU A 616 31.38 -7.79 -10.56
N TYR A 617 31.69 -8.02 -9.30
CA TYR A 617 31.16 -7.24 -8.19
C TYR A 617 32.15 -6.14 -7.82
N TYR A 618 31.66 -4.91 -7.72
CA TYR A 618 32.37 -3.76 -7.20
C TYR A 618 31.63 -3.25 -5.98
N GLU A 619 32.33 -3.02 -4.87
CA GLU A 619 31.74 -2.46 -3.66
C GLU A 619 32.59 -1.34 -3.11
N LEU A 620 31.92 -0.33 -2.56
CA LEU A 620 32.50 0.78 -1.83
C LEU A 620 31.77 0.91 -0.50
N ALA A 621 32.49 0.90 0.61
CA ALA A 621 31.89 0.99 1.95
C ALA A 621 32.63 1.97 2.85
N LEU A 622 31.90 2.86 3.51
CA LEU A 622 32.44 3.69 4.57
C LEU A 622 32.30 2.96 5.90
N VAL A 623 33.41 2.76 6.59
CA VAL A 623 33.52 1.95 7.80
C VAL A 623 34.21 2.74 8.92
N ALA A 624 33.59 2.78 10.10
CA ALA A 624 34.14 3.40 11.29
C ALA A 624 34.08 2.42 12.46
N GLY A 625 35.22 2.11 13.08
CA GLY A 625 35.26 1.18 14.23
C GLY A 625 34.69 -0.22 13.96
N GLY A 626 34.70 -0.67 12.70
CA GLY A 626 34.11 -1.95 12.25
C GLY A 626 32.62 -1.88 11.88
N GLU A 627 31.97 -0.72 12.05
CA GLU A 627 30.58 -0.49 11.64
C GLU A 627 30.51 0.06 10.21
N GLU A 628 29.66 -0.54 9.37
CA GLU A 628 29.35 -0.03 8.03
C GLU A 628 28.38 1.15 8.10
N LEU A 629 28.89 2.33 7.77
CA LEU A 629 28.10 3.56 7.74
C LEU A 629 27.40 3.74 6.39
N TRP A 630 28.03 3.41 5.29
CA TRP A 630 27.42 3.54 3.96
C TRP A 630 28.00 2.50 3.04
N LYS A 631 27.19 2.03 2.09
CA LYS A 631 27.62 1.04 1.12
C LYS A 631 27.01 1.32 -0.24
N TYR A 632 27.85 1.17 -1.26
CA TYR A 632 27.47 1.08 -2.65
C TYR A 632 27.95 -0.26 -3.21
N SER A 633 27.08 -0.92 -3.97
CA SER A 633 27.41 -2.16 -4.68
C SER A 633 26.95 -2.04 -6.12
N ASN A 634 27.82 -2.42 -7.05
CA ASN A 634 27.51 -2.52 -8.46
C ASN A 634 27.86 -3.92 -8.98
N LEU A 635 26.98 -4.46 -9.81
CA LEU A 635 27.17 -5.73 -10.50
C LEU A 635 27.37 -5.46 -11.98
N HIS A 636 28.62 -5.54 -12.44
CA HIS A 636 28.94 -5.46 -13.87
C HIS A 636 28.67 -6.83 -14.50
N ARG A 637 27.70 -6.85 -15.42
CA ARG A 637 27.24 -8.06 -16.10
C ARG A 637 27.80 -8.12 -17.52
N PRO A 638 27.92 -9.33 -18.10
CA PRO A 638 28.17 -9.47 -19.53
C PRO A 638 27.17 -8.62 -20.33
N PRO A 639 27.62 -7.91 -21.37
CA PRO A 639 26.75 -7.05 -22.17
C PRO A 639 25.62 -7.87 -22.80
N SER A 640 24.38 -7.36 -22.80
CA SER A 640 23.27 -8.04 -23.47
C SER A 640 23.30 -7.89 -24.99
N MET A 641 24.05 -6.89 -25.47
CA MET A 641 24.20 -6.57 -26.89
C MET A 641 25.63 -6.10 -27.13
N VAL A 642 26.22 -6.58 -28.22
CA VAL A 642 27.60 -6.27 -28.61
C VAL A 642 27.59 -5.85 -30.07
N SER A 643 28.36 -4.81 -30.41
CA SER A 643 28.58 -4.39 -31.80
C SER A 643 30.00 -4.76 -32.20
N LEU A 644 30.14 -5.49 -33.31
CA LEU A 644 31.43 -5.90 -33.86
C LEU A 644 31.83 -4.99 -35.01
N LYS A 645 33.08 -4.55 -35.06
CA LYS A 645 33.67 -3.97 -36.27
C LYS A 645 34.24 -5.06 -37.15
N GLU A 646 34.50 -4.71 -38.41
CA GLU A 646 35.12 -5.63 -39.37
C GLU A 646 36.47 -6.13 -38.84
N GLY A 647 36.59 -7.45 -38.67
CA GLY A 647 37.80 -8.12 -38.17
C GLY A 647 37.88 -8.39 -36.66
N GLU A 648 36.93 -7.92 -35.86
CA GLU A 648 36.87 -8.20 -34.41
C GLU A 648 36.11 -9.51 -34.12
N SER A 649 36.56 -10.28 -33.12
CA SER A 649 35.84 -11.47 -32.65
C SER A 649 34.97 -11.17 -31.42
N MET A 650 33.84 -11.88 -31.30
CA MET A 650 32.95 -11.78 -30.13
C MET A 650 33.70 -12.00 -28.81
N GLN A 651 34.64 -12.96 -28.78
CA GLN A 651 35.42 -13.24 -27.58
C GLN A 651 36.31 -12.07 -27.15
N GLN A 652 36.93 -11.37 -28.10
CA GLN A 652 37.75 -10.19 -27.83
C GLN A 652 36.92 -9.05 -27.25
N ILE A 653 35.76 -8.74 -27.84
CA ILE A 653 34.93 -7.63 -27.36
C ILE A 653 34.29 -7.96 -26.02
N VAL A 654 33.80 -9.18 -25.82
CA VAL A 654 33.26 -9.60 -24.51
C VAL A 654 34.36 -9.54 -23.44
N ALA A 655 35.59 -9.97 -23.74
CA ALA A 655 36.71 -9.85 -22.81
C ALA A 655 37.08 -8.38 -22.52
N GLN A 656 37.05 -7.51 -23.53
CA GLN A 656 37.31 -6.08 -23.38
C GLN A 656 36.23 -5.38 -22.55
N GLU A 657 34.95 -5.69 -22.79
CA GLU A 657 33.83 -5.11 -22.05
C GLU A 657 33.82 -5.54 -20.58
N MET A 658 34.28 -6.77 -20.33
CA MET A 658 34.39 -7.36 -18.99
C MET A 658 35.76 -7.15 -18.34
N ALA A 659 36.65 -6.37 -18.97
CA ALA A 659 37.88 -5.95 -18.33
C ALA A 659 37.58 -5.16 -17.05
N LEU A 660 38.47 -5.27 -16.05
CA LEU A 660 38.35 -4.50 -14.82
C LEU A 660 38.43 -3.00 -15.12
N LYS A 661 37.54 -2.21 -14.53
CA LYS A 661 37.45 -0.76 -14.77
C LYS A 661 37.35 -0.02 -13.44
N ALA A 662 38.33 0.85 -13.15
CA ALA A 662 38.30 1.71 -11.96
C ALA A 662 37.12 2.69 -11.96
N ALA A 663 36.54 2.99 -13.13
CA ALA A 663 35.37 3.84 -13.29
C ALA A 663 34.14 3.38 -12.46
N HIS A 664 34.06 2.10 -12.09
CA HIS A 664 33.01 1.61 -11.18
C HIS A 664 33.13 2.15 -9.74
N PHE A 665 34.26 2.78 -9.38
CA PHE A 665 34.45 3.47 -8.11
C PHE A 665 34.27 5.00 -8.20
N ASP A 666 33.99 5.56 -9.39
CA ASP A 666 33.67 7.00 -9.58
C ASP A 666 32.19 7.26 -9.24
N VAL A 667 31.83 7.06 -7.98
CA VAL A 667 30.46 7.09 -7.48
C VAL A 667 30.28 8.22 -6.45
N PRO A 668 29.22 9.04 -6.56
CA PRO A 668 28.96 10.10 -5.58
C PRO A 668 28.85 9.57 -4.16
N ILE A 669 29.60 10.18 -3.23
CA ILE A 669 29.60 9.86 -1.81
C ILE A 669 28.69 10.87 -1.07
N PRO A 670 27.82 10.44 -0.13
CA PRO A 670 26.99 11.36 0.65
C PRO A 670 27.81 12.34 1.49
N THR A 671 27.37 13.60 1.55
CA THR A 671 28.09 14.68 2.24
C THR A 671 27.99 14.62 3.77
N ASN A 672 26.83 14.24 4.31
CA ASN A 672 26.65 14.00 5.74
C ASN A 672 26.21 12.56 5.95
N ILE A 673 26.92 11.83 6.81
CA ILE A 673 26.62 10.42 7.08
C ILE A 673 26.26 10.28 8.55
N VAL A 674 25.03 9.87 8.79
CA VAL A 674 24.48 9.72 10.13
C VAL A 674 25.13 8.49 10.76
N GLY A 675 25.71 8.64 11.95
CA GLY A 675 26.28 7.52 12.70
C GLY A 675 25.21 6.71 13.43
N ARG A 676 25.62 5.65 14.12
CA ARG A 676 24.73 4.81 14.92
C ARG A 676 23.79 5.60 15.83
N ALA A 677 24.34 6.57 16.57
CA ALA A 677 23.58 7.41 17.51
C ALA A 677 22.49 8.26 16.83
N GLY A 678 22.63 8.58 15.55
CA GLY A 678 21.62 9.30 14.78
C GLY A 678 20.66 8.39 14.01
N ARG A 679 20.99 7.12 13.80
CA ARG A 679 20.12 6.13 13.13
C ARG A 679 19.20 5.41 14.10
N GLU A 680 19.67 5.17 15.32
CA GLU A 680 18.86 4.57 16.37
C GLU A 680 17.77 5.54 16.80
N SER A 681 16.53 5.08 16.72
CA SER A 681 15.39 5.86 17.17
C SER A 681 15.48 6.13 18.67
N ARG A 682 15.20 7.37 19.10
CA ARG A 682 15.30 7.78 20.51
C ARG A 682 14.17 7.23 21.38
N GLY A 683 13.14 6.68 20.74
CA GLY A 683 12.09 5.93 21.39
C GLY A 683 11.06 5.46 20.39
N VAL A 684 10.15 4.64 20.88
CA VAL A 684 9.05 4.09 20.09
C VAL A 684 7.77 4.38 20.84
N SER A 685 6.74 4.85 20.14
CA SER A 685 5.43 5.10 20.72
C SER A 685 4.32 4.48 19.89
N GLU A 686 3.28 4.02 20.58
CA GLU A 686 2.07 3.52 19.95
C GLU A 686 1.05 4.66 19.84
N ILE A 687 0.47 4.84 18.65
CA ILE A 687 -0.66 5.74 18.46
C ILE A 687 -1.93 4.97 18.79
N THR A 688 -2.65 5.41 19.82
CA THR A 688 -3.89 4.79 20.29
C THR A 688 -5.06 5.77 20.25
N ALA A 689 -6.28 5.27 20.41
CA ALA A 689 -7.48 6.11 20.48
C ALA A 689 -7.47 7.11 21.65
N SER A 690 -6.69 6.80 22.70
CA SER A 690 -6.46 7.66 23.88
C SER A 690 -5.28 8.63 23.71
N GLY A 691 -4.61 8.62 22.56
CA GLY A 691 -3.40 9.41 22.30
C GLY A 691 -2.15 8.54 22.12
N VAL A 692 -1.00 9.21 22.07
CA VAL A 692 0.33 8.59 21.93
C VAL A 692 0.78 8.03 23.28
N LYS A 693 1.21 6.77 23.31
CA LYS A 693 1.72 6.06 24.50
C LYS A 693 3.18 5.66 24.38
#